data_AF-A0A8C5SCH9-F1
#
_entry.id   AF-A0A8C5SCH9-F1
#
_cell.length_a   1.000
_cell.length_b   1.000
_cell.length_c   1.000
_cell.angle_alpha   90.00
_cell.angle_beta   90.00
_cell.angle_gamma   90.00
#
_symmetry.space_group_name_H-M   'P 1'
#
loop_
_entity.id
_entity.type
_entity.pdbx_description
1 polymer ?
#
loop_
_entity_poly.entity_id
_entity_poly.type
_entity_poly.pdbx_seq_one_letter_code
_entity_poly.pdbx_strand_id
1 'polypeptide(L)'
;MILESRTNKCNCEWIRSPSLSSHQGEDQDYSQVLKKKKSKRSPVFILHIVTLPFGHNCSKDFIINYIFLRQILEQLCLLCQKVSGYEVRHKRKILHFWKSLQHTEALIFCCMFPWADLVPGTEYGIGISAIMNNKQSVPATMNARTELDSPHDLIVTASTETSISVSWTKVKGPIDHYRVIFMQASGMASEVTVSKDKSELTLTDLEPGTEYTISVIAERGRQQSLESTVDAFTGFRPITQLHFSRVTSSSVNITWNDPSPPADRLILTYSPKDKEETKEVMLDPTKRHAALSGLQPSTEYIMSLVAIHGLVSSEPIVGSVTTGIDPPKNLTILNVTTESVAIHWAPPIAPFDHYKISCKSAQGRVDNIVVAKGITEYTLNYLQPSTEYEISLKSIRGREESEPLLHTMYTAMDHPKNLIAVNITPTETLLKWDPPGVEAENYVIVLTHDSVAGETILVDRTEQEYKLIDLLPSTSYKVTMYAINGPVTSRTIFTNFTTLLDPPSILIASEVTRRSALLSWLPPVAEIENYIMTYRSPDGSRKELIVDAEDTWIRLEGLSENTEYTVYLQAAQDAVRSGSISTIFTTGGRVFMNPQDCAQHLINGDNLSGVYTISLNGDLSQRVQVYCDMTTDGGGWIVFQRRQNGLTDFFRKWADYRIGFGNLEDEFWLGLDNMHKITSQGRYELRIDMRDGQETTFAYYDKFFIGDARNLYKLRIGEYNGTAGDSLSYHQGRPFSTKDRDNDVAVTNCAMSYKGAWWYKNCHRTNLNGKYGESRHSQGINWYHWKGHEFSIPFVEMKMRPYNHRNSLGRKRRSVQL
;
A
#
# COMPACT_ATOMS: atom_id res chain seq x y z
N MET A 1 20.35 26.45 -57.73
CA MET A 1 19.04 25.86 -58.04
C MET A 1 18.68 25.00 -56.84
N ILE A 2 17.64 25.39 -56.11
CA ILE A 2 17.21 24.81 -54.83
C ILE A 2 16.39 23.55 -55.09
N LEU A 3 16.60 22.50 -54.29
CA LEU A 3 15.59 21.49 -53.95
C LEU A 3 15.84 21.02 -52.51
N GLU A 4 14.95 21.41 -51.61
CA GLU A 4 14.78 20.83 -50.26
C GLU A 4 14.09 19.46 -50.38
N SER A 5 14.37 18.51 -49.46
CA SER A 5 13.43 18.23 -48.36
C SER A 5 13.77 16.96 -47.56
N ARG A 6 13.43 17.06 -46.27
CA ARG A 6 12.87 16.04 -45.37
C ARG A 6 13.81 14.99 -44.73
N THR A 7 14.09 15.30 -43.47
CA THR A 7 14.19 14.39 -42.34
C THR A 7 13.02 13.41 -42.25
N ASN A 8 13.33 12.14 -41.94
CA ASN A 8 12.40 11.21 -41.31
C ASN A 8 13.15 10.33 -40.30
N LYS A 9 12.56 10.22 -39.11
CA LYS A 9 12.99 9.42 -37.95
C LYS A 9 12.80 7.92 -38.24
N CYS A 10 13.70 7.10 -37.70
CA CYS A 10 13.36 5.77 -37.20
C CYS A 10 14.00 5.56 -35.82
N ASN A 11 13.17 5.10 -34.89
CA ASN A 11 13.41 4.76 -33.48
C ASN A 11 13.89 3.30 -33.35
N CYS A 12 14.18 2.93 -32.08
CA CYS A 12 14.35 1.58 -31.48
C CYS A 12 15.82 1.23 -31.20
N GLU A 13 16.26 0.69 -30.06
CA GLU A 13 15.68 0.39 -28.73
C GLU A 13 16.89 -0.08 -27.87
N TRP A 14 16.88 0.18 -26.57
CA TRP A 14 17.90 -0.29 -25.61
C TRP A 14 17.29 -1.34 -24.67
N ILE A 15 17.86 -2.56 -24.60
CA ILE A 15 17.74 -3.47 -23.44
C ILE A 15 19.06 -4.26 -23.23
N ARG A 16 19.87 -3.82 -22.23
CA ARG A 16 20.41 -4.53 -21.04
C ARG A 16 20.51 -6.08 -21.06
N SER A 17 21.49 -6.83 -20.51
CA SER A 17 22.63 -6.73 -19.54
C SER A 17 23.40 -8.11 -19.58
N PRO A 18 24.26 -8.58 -18.61
CA PRO A 18 25.05 -7.92 -17.53
C PRO A 18 26.50 -8.47 -17.27
N SER A 19 27.17 -7.79 -16.30
CA SER A 19 28.13 -8.28 -15.26
C SER A 19 29.65 -8.27 -15.57
N LEU A 20 30.61 -7.88 -14.69
CA LEU A 20 30.73 -7.70 -13.22
C LEU A 20 31.65 -6.48 -12.91
N SER A 21 31.32 -5.55 -11.97
CA SER A 21 31.85 -5.37 -10.59
C SER A 21 33.36 -5.65 -10.38
N SER A 22 34.19 -4.93 -9.62
CA SER A 22 34.07 -3.79 -8.69
C SER A 22 35.48 -3.50 -8.13
N HIS A 23 35.90 -2.25 -7.96
CA HIS A 23 36.27 -1.65 -6.66
C HIS A 23 37.01 -0.32 -6.79
N GLN A 24 36.61 0.61 -5.92
CA GLN A 24 37.09 1.97 -5.70
C GLN A 24 38.38 2.02 -4.88
N GLY A 25 39.10 3.13 -4.99
CA GLY A 25 40.10 3.61 -4.03
C GLY A 25 40.62 5.00 -4.43
N GLU A 26 40.25 6.01 -3.65
CA GLU A 26 40.63 7.43 -3.74
C GLU A 26 42.13 7.66 -3.41
N ASP A 27 42.78 8.68 -4.03
CA ASP A 27 43.15 9.96 -3.38
C ASP A 27 44.36 10.69 -4.03
N GLN A 28 44.10 11.98 -4.33
CA GLN A 28 44.90 13.22 -4.24
C GLN A 28 46.38 13.36 -4.70
N ASP A 29 46.53 14.23 -5.72
CA ASP A 29 47.23 15.54 -5.77
C ASP A 29 48.65 15.72 -5.18
N TYR A 30 49.57 16.32 -5.96
CA TYR A 30 50.45 17.43 -5.52
C TYR A 30 51.27 18.05 -6.68
N SER A 31 51.30 19.38 -6.69
CA SER A 31 51.81 20.32 -7.68
C SER A 31 53.31 20.69 -7.60
N GLN A 32 53.88 21.04 -8.77
CA GLN A 32 54.88 22.09 -9.09
C GLN A 32 56.21 22.28 -8.29
N VAL A 33 57.29 22.71 -9.01
CA VAL A 33 57.98 24.04 -8.85
C VAL A 33 59.41 24.09 -9.49
N LEU A 34 59.64 25.11 -10.36
CA LEU A 34 60.90 25.81 -10.76
C LEU A 34 61.99 25.06 -11.59
N LYS A 35 62.74 25.63 -12.57
CA LYS A 35 63.32 26.98 -12.71
C LYS A 35 63.83 27.24 -14.15
N LYS A 36 63.72 28.50 -14.59
CA LYS A 36 64.23 29.10 -15.85
C LYS A 36 65.74 28.89 -16.11
N LYS A 37 66.14 28.68 -17.38
CA LYS A 37 67.36 29.26 -17.99
C LYS A 37 67.15 29.54 -19.49
N LYS A 38 67.35 30.80 -19.88
CA LYS A 38 67.35 31.34 -21.26
C LYS A 38 68.50 30.73 -22.09
N SER A 39 68.28 30.47 -23.38
CA SER A 39 69.04 31.07 -24.50
C SER A 39 68.76 30.40 -25.87
N LYS A 40 68.69 31.25 -26.90
CA LYS A 40 68.65 31.03 -28.36
C LYS A 40 67.30 30.72 -29.03
N ARG A 41 66.87 31.73 -29.79
CA ARG A 41 65.76 31.77 -30.76
C ARG A 41 65.87 30.62 -31.78
N SER A 42 64.78 29.89 -31.93
CA SER A 42 64.50 29.05 -33.10
C SER A 42 63.07 29.41 -33.56
N PRO A 43 62.83 29.64 -34.87
CA PRO A 43 61.51 30.03 -35.35
C PRO A 43 60.49 28.92 -35.11
N VAL A 44 59.37 29.27 -34.49
CA VAL A 44 58.20 28.41 -34.30
C VAL A 44 57.43 28.41 -35.62
N PHE A 45 57.36 27.26 -36.30
CA PHE A 45 56.44 27.05 -37.41
C PHE A 45 55.09 26.61 -36.83
N ILE A 46 54.08 27.49 -36.87
CA ILE A 46 52.71 27.17 -36.47
C ILE A 46 52.00 26.62 -37.71
N LEU A 47 51.80 25.30 -37.77
CA LEU A 47 50.94 24.65 -38.76
C LEU A 47 49.52 24.58 -38.16
N HIS A 48 48.57 25.34 -38.72
CA HIS A 48 47.16 25.20 -38.36
C HIS A 48 46.62 23.89 -38.97
N ILE A 49 46.28 22.92 -38.13
CA ILE A 49 45.61 21.68 -38.51
C ILE A 49 44.15 21.78 -38.06
N VAL A 50 43.22 21.70 -39.00
CA VAL A 50 41.79 21.48 -38.73
C VAL A 50 41.55 19.98 -38.83
N THR A 51 41.19 19.33 -37.72
CA THR A 51 40.88 17.91 -37.64
C THR A 51 39.39 17.66 -37.82
N LEU A 52 39.02 16.69 -38.68
CA LEU A 52 37.69 16.06 -38.72
C LEU A 52 37.88 14.53 -38.56
N PRO A 53 36.97 13.82 -37.86
CA PRO A 53 37.19 12.44 -37.44
C PRO A 53 36.91 11.43 -38.56
N PHE A 54 37.75 10.39 -38.66
CA PHE A 54 37.52 9.21 -39.50
C PHE A 54 37.37 7.93 -38.66
N GLY A 55 36.41 7.10 -39.07
CA GLY A 55 36.07 5.81 -38.47
C GLY A 55 36.96 4.65 -38.93
N HIS A 56 37.02 3.63 -38.08
CA HIS A 56 37.81 2.41 -38.21
C HIS A 56 37.38 1.52 -39.38
N ASN A 57 38.27 1.29 -40.35
CA ASN A 57 38.53 -0.01 -41.00
C ASN A 57 39.66 0.15 -42.04
N CYS A 58 40.89 -0.24 -41.68
CA CYS A 58 42.01 -0.35 -42.62
C CYS A 58 42.50 -1.80 -42.66
N SER A 59 42.31 -2.46 -43.81
CA SER A 59 42.81 -3.79 -44.16
C SER A 59 44.30 -3.76 -44.55
N LYS A 60 44.95 -4.92 -44.47
CA LYS A 60 46.40 -5.20 -44.50
C LYS A 60 47.12 -5.04 -45.86
N ASP A 61 46.59 -4.27 -46.81
CA ASP A 61 47.22 -4.10 -48.15
C ASP A 61 48.08 -2.83 -48.29
N PHE A 62 48.70 -2.36 -47.19
CA PHE A 62 49.49 -1.13 -47.13
C PHE A 62 51.01 -1.35 -47.18
N ILE A 63 51.49 -2.29 -47.99
CA ILE A 63 52.94 -2.44 -48.31
C ILE A 63 53.31 -1.79 -49.66
N ILE A 64 52.32 -1.39 -50.46
CA ILE A 64 52.52 -0.64 -51.71
C ILE A 64 52.55 0.85 -51.40
N ASN A 65 53.60 1.34 -50.72
CA ASN A 65 53.84 2.79 -50.65
C ASN A 65 55.22 3.21 -50.10
N TYR A 66 56.13 2.29 -49.75
CA TYR A 66 57.39 2.70 -49.11
C TYR A 66 58.33 3.47 -50.05
N ILE A 67 58.37 3.11 -51.34
CA ILE A 67 59.16 3.81 -52.36
C ILE A 67 58.55 5.18 -52.69
N PHE A 68 57.22 5.24 -52.72
CA PHE A 68 56.44 6.45 -52.99
C PHE A 68 56.55 7.47 -51.84
N LEU A 69 56.45 7.00 -50.59
CA LEU A 69 56.67 7.80 -49.38
C LEU A 69 58.10 8.37 -49.35
N ARG A 70 59.10 7.56 -49.76
CA ARG A 70 60.50 7.97 -49.83
C ARG A 70 60.74 9.07 -50.87
N GLN A 71 60.16 8.96 -52.06
CA GLN A 71 60.29 9.99 -53.11
C GLN A 71 59.63 11.32 -52.70
N ILE A 72 58.48 11.28 -52.03
CA ILE A 72 57.79 12.46 -51.50
C ILE A 72 58.61 13.11 -50.38
N LEU A 73 59.17 12.32 -49.46
CA LEU A 73 60.06 12.81 -48.39
C LEU A 73 61.33 13.47 -48.94
N GLU A 74 61.94 12.92 -50.00
CA GLU A 74 63.13 13.51 -50.63
C GLU A 74 62.81 14.87 -51.29
N GLN A 75 61.64 15.04 -51.92
CA GLN A 75 61.23 16.32 -52.51
C GLN A 75 60.82 17.37 -51.47
N LEU A 76 60.14 16.98 -50.38
CA LEU A 76 59.87 17.87 -49.25
C LEU A 76 61.18 18.36 -48.61
N CYS A 77 62.22 17.51 -48.57
CA CYS A 77 63.55 17.86 -48.09
C CYS A 77 64.25 18.91 -49.00
N LEU A 78 64.10 18.78 -50.33
CA LEU A 78 64.58 19.75 -51.33
C LEU A 78 63.83 21.10 -51.25
N LEU A 79 62.51 21.07 -51.00
CA LEU A 79 61.71 22.27 -50.82
C LEU A 79 62.09 23.02 -49.52
N CYS A 80 62.29 22.29 -48.42
CA CYS A 80 62.81 22.87 -47.16
C CYS A 80 64.20 23.50 -47.34
N GLN A 81 65.11 22.87 -48.09
CA GLN A 81 66.44 23.42 -48.39
C GLN A 81 66.38 24.73 -49.20
N LYS A 82 65.42 24.88 -50.11
CA LYS A 82 65.23 26.12 -50.90
C LYS A 82 64.61 27.27 -50.11
N VAL A 83 63.80 27.00 -49.09
CA VAL A 83 63.11 28.02 -48.28
C VAL A 83 63.95 28.49 -47.08
N SER A 84 64.88 27.67 -46.55
CA SER A 84 65.63 28.00 -45.34
C SER A 84 66.96 28.75 -45.55
N GLY A 85 67.46 28.93 -46.78
CA GLY A 85 68.58 29.85 -47.06
C GLY A 85 69.92 29.61 -46.32
N TYR A 86 70.19 28.40 -45.83
CA TYR A 86 71.45 28.05 -45.13
C TYR A 86 72.31 27.10 -45.97
N GLU A 87 73.51 27.54 -46.34
CA GLU A 87 74.55 26.73 -46.99
C GLU A 87 75.17 25.69 -46.03
N VAL A 88 75.37 24.48 -46.56
CA VAL A 88 75.63 23.24 -45.83
C VAL A 88 77.11 23.11 -45.43
N ARG A 89 77.41 23.21 -44.12
CA ARG A 89 78.61 22.62 -43.51
C ARG A 89 78.23 21.70 -42.35
N HIS A 90 77.71 20.52 -42.67
CA HIS A 90 77.84 19.24 -41.94
C HIS A 90 76.75 18.24 -42.38
N LYS A 91 76.94 17.55 -43.52
CA LYS A 91 76.03 16.47 -43.99
C LYS A 91 75.89 15.29 -43.00
N ARG A 92 76.82 15.09 -42.06
CA ARG A 92 76.79 13.95 -41.10
C ARG A 92 75.94 14.18 -39.85
N LYS A 93 75.66 15.42 -39.44
CA LYS A 93 74.82 15.68 -38.23
C LYS A 93 73.32 15.70 -38.52
N ILE A 94 72.91 16.00 -39.76
CA ILE A 94 71.50 15.91 -40.21
C ILE A 94 71.05 14.45 -40.34
N LEU A 95 71.93 13.55 -40.81
CA LEU A 95 71.65 12.12 -40.89
C LEU A 95 71.53 11.46 -39.49
N HIS A 96 72.27 11.96 -38.49
CA HIS A 96 72.16 11.50 -37.10
C HIS A 96 70.92 12.05 -36.37
N PHE A 97 70.51 13.28 -36.66
CA PHE A 97 69.27 13.86 -36.13
C PHE A 97 68.04 13.11 -36.66
N TRP A 98 68.05 12.69 -37.93
CA TRP A 98 66.95 11.91 -38.52
C TRP A 98 66.96 10.42 -38.17
N LYS A 99 68.13 9.79 -37.97
CA LYS A 99 68.20 8.43 -37.37
C LYS A 99 67.68 8.40 -35.91
N SER A 100 67.77 9.52 -35.19
CA SER A 100 67.21 9.64 -33.83
C SER A 100 65.69 9.90 -33.81
N LEU A 101 65.09 10.31 -34.93
CA LEU A 101 63.65 10.48 -35.11
C LEU A 101 62.94 9.20 -35.57
N GLN A 102 63.69 8.15 -35.88
CA GLN A 102 63.18 6.82 -36.21
C GLN A 102 62.76 6.00 -34.95
N HIS A 103 63.05 6.50 -33.75
CA HIS A 103 62.76 5.84 -32.47
C HIS A 103 61.97 6.70 -31.48
N THR A 104 61.41 7.82 -31.91
CA THR A 104 60.43 8.59 -31.15
C THR A 104 59.21 8.78 -32.04
N GLU A 105 58.04 8.36 -31.56
CA GLU A 105 56.71 8.61 -32.14
C GLU A 105 56.39 10.12 -32.13
N ALA A 106 57.22 10.91 -32.82
CA ALA A 106 56.85 12.23 -33.25
C ALA A 106 55.97 12.05 -34.48
N LEU A 107 54.66 12.05 -34.24
CA LEU A 107 53.58 12.17 -35.22
C LEU A 107 53.85 13.37 -36.14
N ILE A 108 54.68 13.16 -37.16
CA ILE A 108 54.62 13.92 -38.39
C ILE A 108 53.41 13.35 -39.11
N PHE A 109 52.24 13.91 -38.81
CA PHE A 109 51.04 13.81 -39.64
C PHE A 109 51.34 14.46 -41.00
N CYS A 110 52.16 13.78 -41.80
CA CYS A 110 52.16 13.99 -43.23
C CYS A 110 50.82 13.44 -43.69
N CYS A 111 49.95 14.28 -44.23
CA CYS A 111 48.65 13.87 -44.75
C CYS A 111 48.84 12.68 -45.70
N MET A 112 48.67 11.45 -45.19
CA MET A 112 48.28 10.31 -46.01
C MET A 112 46.87 10.65 -46.46
N PHE A 113 46.76 11.32 -47.59
CA PHE A 113 45.55 11.19 -48.39
C PHE A 113 45.50 9.72 -48.78
N PRO A 114 44.51 8.93 -48.32
CA PRO A 114 44.21 7.69 -49.00
C PRO A 114 43.72 8.13 -50.37
N TRP A 115 44.54 7.98 -51.40
CA TRP A 115 44.05 8.05 -52.77
C TRP A 115 43.24 6.75 -52.97
N ALA A 116 42.04 6.71 -52.38
CA ALA A 116 41.05 5.74 -52.76
C ALA A 116 40.78 5.97 -54.25
N ASP A 117 40.81 4.90 -55.05
CA ASP A 117 40.57 4.88 -56.50
C ASP A 117 41.77 5.15 -57.43
N LEU A 118 43.02 4.97 -56.98
CA LEU A 118 44.13 4.77 -57.93
C LEU A 118 43.99 3.41 -58.63
N VAL A 119 44.03 3.41 -59.95
CA VAL A 119 44.06 2.20 -60.78
C VAL A 119 45.45 1.56 -60.67
N PRO A 120 45.57 0.27 -60.31
CA PRO A 120 46.84 -0.44 -60.29
C PRO A 120 47.56 -0.39 -61.66
N GLY A 121 48.89 -0.42 -61.67
CA GLY A 121 49.71 -0.31 -62.88
C GLY A 121 49.61 1.02 -63.63
N THR A 122 49.07 2.09 -63.03
CA THR A 122 48.82 3.38 -63.69
C THR A 122 49.79 4.46 -63.18
N GLU A 123 50.28 5.31 -64.09
CA GLU A 123 51.21 6.41 -63.77
C GLU A 123 50.42 7.68 -63.42
N TYR A 124 50.74 8.26 -62.27
CA TYR A 124 50.10 9.46 -61.73
C TYR A 124 51.12 10.58 -61.56
N GLY A 125 50.77 11.78 -62.01
CA GLY A 125 51.50 13.01 -61.74
C GLY A 125 51.06 13.64 -60.41
N ILE A 126 51.99 13.90 -59.51
CA ILE A 126 51.77 14.46 -58.17
C ILE A 126 52.44 15.83 -58.11
N GLY A 127 51.71 16.88 -57.76
CA GLY A 127 52.24 18.23 -57.56
C GLY A 127 52.10 18.71 -56.11
N ILE A 128 53.18 19.21 -55.51
CA ILE A 128 53.20 19.72 -54.13
C ILE A 128 53.65 21.19 -54.13
N SER A 129 52.81 22.08 -53.60
CA SER A 129 53.10 23.50 -53.42
C SER A 129 52.99 23.91 -51.95
N ALA A 130 53.90 24.75 -51.46
CA ALA A 130 53.82 25.33 -50.12
C ALA A 130 53.01 26.64 -50.13
N ILE A 131 52.18 26.89 -49.11
CA ILE A 131 51.40 28.12 -48.98
C ILE A 131 51.80 28.83 -47.68
N MET A 132 52.15 30.11 -47.73
CA MET A 132 52.42 30.94 -46.54
C MET A 132 51.82 32.34 -46.72
N ASN A 133 51.03 32.81 -45.74
CA ASN A 133 50.34 34.11 -45.76
C ASN A 133 49.59 34.39 -47.09
N ASN A 134 48.75 33.44 -47.54
CA ASN A 134 48.01 33.49 -48.80
C ASN A 134 48.87 33.60 -50.08
N LYS A 135 50.16 33.24 -50.03
CA LYS A 135 51.01 33.12 -51.22
C LYS A 135 51.47 31.66 -51.39
N GLN A 136 51.18 31.09 -52.56
CA GLN A 136 51.52 29.70 -52.92
C GLN A 136 52.82 29.66 -53.74
N SER A 137 53.70 28.70 -53.45
CA SER A 137 54.92 28.45 -54.22
C SER A 137 54.59 27.77 -55.55
N VAL A 138 55.53 27.82 -56.49
CA VAL A 138 55.49 26.95 -57.67
C VAL A 138 55.45 25.49 -57.19
N PRO A 139 54.51 24.66 -57.68
CA PRO A 139 54.42 23.27 -57.26
C PRO A 139 55.64 22.47 -57.77
N ALA A 140 56.25 21.67 -56.89
CA ALA A 140 57.17 20.62 -57.27
C ALA A 140 56.36 19.41 -57.76
N THR A 141 56.56 19.00 -59.01
CA THR A 141 55.85 17.87 -59.60
C THR A 141 56.74 16.63 -59.70
N MET A 142 56.16 15.43 -59.53
CA MET A 142 56.77 14.14 -59.84
C MET A 142 55.76 13.22 -60.50
N ASN A 143 56.21 12.23 -61.25
CA ASN A 143 55.37 11.10 -61.66
C ASN A 143 55.73 9.87 -60.84
N ALA A 144 54.73 9.08 -60.46
CA ALA A 144 54.92 7.80 -59.82
C ALA A 144 53.85 6.80 -60.31
N ARG A 145 54.24 5.53 -60.44
CA ARG A 145 53.38 4.46 -60.97
C ARG A 145 53.01 3.47 -59.87
N THR A 146 51.74 3.07 -59.82
CA THR A 146 51.25 2.03 -58.90
C THR A 146 51.71 0.64 -59.35
N GLU A 147 51.84 -0.30 -58.42
CA GLU A 147 52.13 -1.71 -58.72
C GLU A 147 50.94 -2.37 -59.44
N LEU A 148 51.18 -3.48 -60.15
CA LEU A 148 50.11 -4.28 -60.77
C LEU A 148 49.32 -5.00 -59.68
N ASP A 149 47.99 -5.02 -59.81
CA ASP A 149 47.18 -5.91 -58.99
C ASP A 149 47.32 -7.35 -59.47
N SER A 150 47.18 -8.28 -58.53
CA SER A 150 47.37 -9.72 -58.79
C SER A 150 46.02 -10.37 -59.12
N PRO A 151 46.00 -11.47 -59.88
CA PRO A 151 44.82 -12.32 -59.96
C PRO A 151 44.42 -12.79 -58.55
N HIS A 152 43.12 -12.88 -58.28
CA HIS A 152 42.58 -13.39 -57.01
C HIS A 152 41.58 -14.51 -57.29
N ASP A 153 41.20 -15.26 -56.27
CA ASP A 153 40.19 -16.33 -56.36
C ASP A 153 40.52 -17.40 -57.41
N LEU A 154 41.79 -17.79 -57.51
CA LEU A 154 42.21 -18.90 -58.35
C LEU A 154 41.62 -20.21 -57.81
N ILE A 155 40.76 -20.85 -58.59
CA ILE A 155 40.08 -22.10 -58.22
C ILE A 155 40.17 -23.12 -59.35
N VAL A 156 40.13 -24.41 -58.98
CA VAL A 156 39.99 -25.53 -59.92
C VAL A 156 38.51 -25.73 -60.21
N THR A 157 38.12 -25.64 -61.48
CA THR A 157 36.72 -25.76 -61.91
C THR A 157 36.36 -27.15 -62.43
N ALA A 158 37.32 -27.86 -63.01
CA ALA A 158 37.16 -29.24 -63.46
C ALA A 158 38.52 -29.94 -63.52
N SER A 159 38.51 -31.27 -63.40
CA SER A 159 39.70 -32.09 -63.61
C SER A 159 39.32 -33.41 -64.29
N THR A 160 40.15 -33.85 -65.22
CA THR A 160 40.11 -35.19 -65.83
C THR A 160 41.41 -35.92 -65.52
N GLU A 161 41.51 -37.19 -65.93
CA GLU A 161 42.76 -37.96 -65.77
C GLU A 161 43.98 -37.28 -66.43
N THR A 162 43.82 -36.38 -67.40
CA THR A 162 44.96 -35.74 -68.10
C THR A 162 44.80 -34.23 -68.28
N SER A 163 43.84 -33.58 -67.63
CA SER A 163 43.62 -32.14 -67.77
C SER A 163 43.09 -31.49 -66.50
N ILE A 164 43.41 -30.21 -66.30
CA ILE A 164 42.94 -29.39 -65.17
C ILE A 164 42.43 -28.06 -65.72
N SER A 165 41.19 -27.71 -65.40
CA SER A 165 40.60 -26.41 -65.70
C SER A 165 40.64 -25.51 -64.46
N VAL A 166 41.16 -24.30 -64.63
CA VAL A 166 41.26 -23.28 -63.58
C VAL A 166 40.59 -21.98 -64.00
N SER A 167 40.08 -21.22 -63.03
CA SER A 167 39.53 -19.88 -63.23
C SER A 167 40.00 -18.92 -62.15
N TRP A 168 40.14 -17.63 -62.47
CA TRP A 168 40.57 -16.58 -61.54
C TRP A 168 39.85 -15.25 -61.82
N THR A 169 39.87 -14.34 -60.86
CA THR A 169 39.34 -12.98 -61.01
C THR A 169 40.28 -12.11 -61.85
N LYS A 170 39.74 -11.38 -62.83
CA LYS A 170 40.51 -10.48 -63.71
C LYS A 170 41.12 -9.30 -62.94
N VAL A 171 42.36 -8.95 -63.26
CA VAL A 171 43.02 -7.75 -62.73
C VAL A 171 42.42 -6.47 -63.33
N LYS A 172 42.38 -5.41 -62.54
CA LYS A 172 41.86 -4.08 -62.89
C LYS A 172 42.91 -3.23 -63.61
N GLY A 173 44.19 -3.43 -63.29
CA GLY A 173 45.29 -2.71 -63.91
C GLY A 173 45.49 -3.08 -65.38
N PRO A 174 46.08 -2.20 -66.21
CA PRO A 174 46.32 -2.52 -67.60
C PRO A 174 47.49 -3.51 -67.69
N ILE A 175 47.22 -4.72 -68.21
CA ILE A 175 48.22 -5.78 -68.43
C ILE A 175 48.34 -6.14 -69.91
N ASP A 176 49.47 -6.76 -70.27
CA ASP A 176 49.70 -7.29 -71.60
C ASP A 176 49.09 -8.69 -71.74
N HIS A 177 49.30 -9.56 -70.74
CA HIS A 177 48.78 -10.93 -70.67
C HIS A 177 48.91 -11.50 -69.24
N TYR A 178 48.31 -12.66 -69.00
CA TYR A 178 48.60 -13.51 -67.83
C TYR A 178 49.61 -14.59 -68.21
N ARG A 179 50.49 -14.94 -67.28
CA ARG A 179 51.39 -16.09 -67.38
C ARG A 179 50.98 -17.12 -66.33
N VAL A 180 50.57 -18.29 -66.78
CA VAL A 180 50.18 -19.42 -65.93
C VAL A 180 51.33 -20.42 -65.90
N ILE A 181 51.86 -20.69 -64.72
CA ILE A 181 52.93 -21.66 -64.49
C ILE A 181 52.32 -22.83 -63.75
N PHE A 182 52.55 -24.05 -64.22
CA PHE A 182 52.11 -25.26 -63.53
C PHE A 182 53.29 -26.19 -63.37
N MET A 183 53.51 -26.63 -62.13
CA MET A 183 54.67 -27.43 -61.77
C MET A 183 54.21 -28.66 -60.98
N GLN A 184 54.73 -29.82 -61.37
CA GLN A 184 54.60 -31.03 -60.57
C GLN A 184 55.56 -30.99 -59.38
N ALA A 185 55.28 -31.76 -58.32
CA ALA A 185 56.21 -31.92 -57.20
C ALA A 185 57.62 -32.44 -57.62
N SER A 186 57.73 -33.06 -58.80
CA SER A 186 59.00 -33.50 -59.42
C SER A 186 59.90 -32.34 -59.90
N GLY A 187 59.39 -31.10 -59.93
CA GLY A 187 60.15 -29.88 -60.24
C GLY A 187 60.12 -29.44 -61.71
N MET A 188 59.39 -30.13 -62.59
CA MET A 188 59.25 -29.73 -63.99
C MET A 188 58.13 -28.67 -64.12
N ALA A 189 58.50 -27.43 -64.40
CA ALA A 189 57.55 -26.34 -64.64
C ALA A 189 57.29 -26.17 -66.13
N SER A 190 56.01 -26.11 -66.47
CA SER A 190 55.52 -25.69 -67.78
C SER A 190 54.80 -24.35 -67.64
N GLU A 191 54.87 -23.51 -68.67
CA GLU A 191 54.22 -22.20 -68.66
C GLU A 191 53.36 -21.98 -69.90
N VAL A 192 52.24 -21.26 -69.71
CA VAL A 192 51.30 -20.90 -70.78
C VAL A 192 50.95 -19.42 -70.65
N THR A 193 51.07 -18.69 -71.75
CA THR A 193 50.64 -17.30 -71.86
C THR A 193 49.16 -17.23 -72.22
N VAL A 194 48.37 -16.55 -71.40
CA VAL A 194 46.92 -16.38 -71.55
C VAL A 194 46.61 -14.91 -71.83
N SER A 195 45.81 -14.64 -72.86
CA SER A 195 45.40 -13.27 -73.21
C SER A 195 44.77 -12.53 -72.02
N LYS A 196 45.02 -11.21 -71.91
CA LYS A 196 44.47 -10.33 -70.87
C LYS A 196 42.94 -10.36 -70.76
N ASP A 197 42.24 -10.72 -71.84
CA ASP A 197 40.77 -10.75 -71.88
C ASP A 197 40.16 -12.04 -71.31
N LYS A 198 40.98 -13.05 -70.99
CA LYS A 198 40.54 -14.33 -70.41
C LYS A 198 40.72 -14.36 -68.89
N SER A 199 39.96 -15.22 -68.24
CA SER A 199 39.97 -15.46 -66.79
C SER A 199 39.89 -16.95 -66.43
N GLU A 200 40.14 -17.80 -67.43
CA GLU A 200 40.08 -19.25 -67.31
C GLU A 200 41.08 -19.88 -68.27
N LEU A 201 41.57 -21.07 -67.92
CA LEU A 201 42.45 -21.89 -68.73
C LEU A 201 42.22 -23.37 -68.43
N THR A 202 42.27 -24.20 -69.47
CA THR A 202 42.37 -25.66 -69.31
C THR A 202 43.77 -26.10 -69.71
N LEU A 203 44.48 -26.69 -68.76
CA LEU A 203 45.78 -27.32 -68.93
C LEU A 203 45.54 -28.76 -69.42
N THR A 204 46.16 -29.15 -70.53
CA THR A 204 46.05 -30.49 -71.13
C THR A 204 47.39 -31.23 -71.09
N ASP A 205 47.38 -32.52 -71.44
CA ASP A 205 48.57 -33.37 -71.52
C ASP A 205 49.31 -33.52 -70.17
N LEU A 206 48.53 -33.51 -69.08
CA LEU A 206 49.02 -33.72 -67.73
C LEU A 206 49.09 -35.22 -67.39
N GLU A 207 50.00 -35.59 -66.49
CA GLU A 207 50.14 -36.98 -66.02
C GLU A 207 48.96 -37.37 -65.12
N PRO A 208 48.34 -38.56 -65.32
CA PRO A 208 47.25 -39.03 -64.47
C PRO A 208 47.63 -39.28 -63.00
N GLY A 209 46.76 -38.87 -62.09
CA GLY A 209 46.90 -39.08 -60.65
C GLY A 209 47.97 -38.20 -59.99
N THR A 210 48.41 -37.13 -60.65
CA THR A 210 49.54 -36.30 -60.23
C THR A 210 49.09 -34.95 -59.69
N GLU A 211 49.77 -34.46 -58.65
CA GLU A 211 49.58 -33.13 -58.07
C GLU A 211 50.38 -32.07 -58.83
N TYR A 212 49.72 -30.95 -59.11
CA TYR A 212 50.27 -29.78 -59.76
C TYR A 212 49.99 -28.53 -58.90
N THR A 213 51.04 -27.74 -58.65
CA THR A 213 50.87 -26.37 -58.14
C THR A 213 50.77 -25.43 -59.35
N ILE A 214 49.66 -24.71 -59.44
CA ILE A 214 49.34 -23.79 -60.54
C ILE A 214 49.42 -22.35 -60.02
N SER A 215 50.33 -21.57 -60.58
CA SER A 215 50.53 -20.14 -60.32
C SER A 215 50.00 -19.30 -61.49
N VAL A 216 49.23 -18.24 -61.21
CA VAL A 216 48.82 -17.23 -62.22
C VAL A 216 49.44 -15.88 -61.87
N ILE A 217 50.15 -15.28 -62.83
CA ILE A 217 50.84 -14.00 -62.71
C ILE A 217 50.34 -13.05 -63.80
N ALA A 218 50.07 -11.79 -63.47
CA ALA A 218 49.70 -10.76 -64.45
C ALA A 218 50.92 -9.93 -64.84
N GLU A 219 51.17 -9.74 -66.15
CA GLU A 219 52.40 -9.12 -66.65
C GLU A 219 52.15 -7.89 -67.51
N ARG A 220 52.99 -6.87 -67.35
CA ARG A 220 53.00 -5.67 -68.21
C ARG A 220 54.43 -5.17 -68.42
N GLY A 221 54.96 -5.33 -69.62
CA GLY A 221 56.35 -5.01 -69.95
C GLY A 221 57.34 -5.78 -69.05
N ARG A 222 58.10 -5.06 -68.21
CA ARG A 222 59.02 -5.66 -67.22
C ARG A 222 58.43 -5.77 -65.81
N GLN A 223 57.16 -5.40 -65.62
CA GLN A 223 56.48 -5.49 -64.33
C GLN A 223 55.64 -6.79 -64.26
N GLN A 224 55.64 -7.41 -63.09
CA GLN A 224 54.87 -8.62 -62.77
C GLN A 224 54.07 -8.35 -61.49
N SER A 225 52.86 -8.88 -61.41
CA SER A 225 52.09 -8.93 -60.16
C SER A 225 52.66 -9.98 -59.20
N LEU A 226 52.11 -10.08 -57.99
CA LEU A 226 52.29 -11.28 -57.17
C LEU A 226 51.59 -12.46 -57.85
N GLU A 227 52.04 -13.67 -57.55
CA GLU A 227 51.42 -14.90 -58.04
C GLU A 227 50.21 -15.30 -57.16
N SER A 228 49.16 -15.80 -57.80
CA SER A 228 48.07 -16.52 -57.14
C SER A 228 48.27 -18.00 -57.36
N THR A 229 48.28 -18.80 -56.28
CA THR A 229 48.60 -20.24 -56.34
C THR A 229 47.42 -21.11 -55.91
N VAL A 230 47.26 -22.25 -56.59
CA VAL A 230 46.32 -23.31 -56.20
C VAL A 230 46.96 -24.68 -56.45
N ASP A 231 46.75 -25.61 -55.53
CA ASP A 231 47.12 -27.01 -55.74
C ASP A 231 45.95 -27.76 -56.41
N ALA A 232 46.26 -28.50 -57.46
CA ALA A 232 45.29 -29.19 -58.30
C ALA A 232 45.77 -30.60 -58.63
N PHE A 233 44.83 -31.54 -58.81
CA PHE A 233 45.14 -32.94 -59.11
C PHE A 233 44.48 -33.34 -60.43
N THR A 234 45.16 -34.16 -61.23
CA THR A 234 44.53 -34.87 -62.36
C THR A 234 43.70 -36.05 -61.85
N GLY A 235 42.39 -36.03 -62.12
CA GLY A 235 41.42 -37.01 -61.62
C GLY A 235 40.65 -36.52 -60.37
N PHE A 236 40.01 -37.45 -59.65
CA PHE A 236 39.20 -37.18 -58.47
C PHE A 236 39.90 -37.63 -57.19
N ARG A 237 40.37 -36.69 -56.36
CA ARG A 237 40.95 -36.96 -55.05
C ARG A 237 39.85 -37.10 -54.00
N PRO A 238 39.67 -38.29 -53.39
CA PRO A 238 38.63 -38.51 -52.40
C PRO A 238 39.04 -37.96 -51.02
N ILE A 239 38.07 -37.95 -50.11
CA ILE A 239 38.29 -37.65 -48.69
C ILE A 239 39.18 -38.73 -48.07
N THR A 240 40.22 -38.34 -47.34
CA THR A 240 41.25 -39.29 -46.87
C THR A 240 41.06 -39.75 -45.44
N GLN A 241 40.41 -38.95 -44.59
CA GLN A 241 40.20 -39.29 -43.18
C GLN A 241 38.94 -38.64 -42.62
N LEU A 242 38.27 -39.37 -41.73
CA LEU A 242 37.21 -38.85 -40.86
C LEU A 242 37.79 -38.57 -39.47
N HIS A 243 37.55 -37.38 -38.95
CA HIS A 243 37.87 -37.02 -37.57
C HIS A 243 36.59 -36.90 -36.75
N PHE A 244 36.54 -37.60 -35.62
CA PHE A 244 35.42 -37.56 -34.69
C PHE A 244 35.73 -36.67 -33.50
N SER A 245 34.80 -35.79 -33.16
CA SER A 245 34.89 -34.86 -32.03
C SER A 245 33.53 -34.74 -31.34
N ARG A 246 33.52 -34.22 -30.11
CA ARG A 246 32.29 -34.01 -29.32
C ARG A 246 31.37 -35.25 -29.31
N VAL A 247 31.98 -36.40 -29.02
CA VAL A 247 31.25 -37.67 -28.93
C VAL A 247 30.47 -37.67 -27.61
N THR A 248 29.14 -37.72 -27.71
CA THR A 248 28.24 -37.87 -26.55
C THR A 248 27.64 -39.29 -26.56
N SER A 249 26.72 -39.58 -25.65
CA SER A 249 25.96 -40.82 -25.67
C SER A 249 24.99 -40.95 -26.84
N SER A 250 24.63 -39.86 -27.51
CA SER A 250 23.63 -39.87 -28.59
C SER A 250 24.03 -39.09 -29.83
N SER A 251 25.22 -38.49 -29.87
CA SER A 251 25.66 -37.66 -30.99
C SER A 251 27.17 -37.73 -31.21
N VAL A 252 27.58 -37.43 -32.44
CA VAL A 252 28.99 -37.22 -32.79
C VAL A 252 29.12 -36.11 -33.82
N ASN A 253 30.19 -35.32 -33.70
CA ASN A 253 30.59 -34.38 -34.73
C ASN A 253 31.72 -34.98 -35.57
N ILE A 254 31.52 -35.02 -36.88
CA ILE A 254 32.41 -35.62 -37.86
C ILE A 254 32.98 -34.48 -38.70
N THR A 255 34.29 -34.47 -38.93
CA THR A 255 34.95 -33.48 -39.79
C THR A 255 35.87 -34.18 -40.79
N TRP A 256 36.04 -33.58 -41.98
CA TRP A 256 36.81 -34.17 -43.08
C TRP A 256 37.52 -33.10 -43.93
N ASN A 257 38.46 -33.53 -44.77
CA ASN A 257 39.18 -32.70 -45.74
C ASN A 257 38.47 -32.62 -47.09
N ASP A 258 38.87 -31.66 -47.93
CA ASP A 258 38.17 -31.37 -49.19
C ASP A 258 38.51 -32.34 -50.30
N PRO A 259 37.50 -32.84 -51.04
CA PRO A 259 37.75 -33.50 -52.31
C PRO A 259 38.19 -32.46 -53.35
N SER A 260 39.07 -32.88 -54.26
CA SER A 260 39.53 -32.06 -55.40
C SER A 260 39.37 -32.88 -56.69
N PRO A 261 38.61 -32.40 -57.70
CA PRO A 261 37.81 -31.17 -57.71
C PRO A 261 36.68 -31.17 -56.66
N PRO A 262 36.09 -30.01 -56.32
CA PRO A 262 35.02 -29.90 -55.36
C PRO A 262 33.84 -30.83 -55.70
N ALA A 263 33.37 -31.60 -54.72
CA ALA A 263 32.23 -32.49 -54.92
C ALA A 263 30.94 -31.71 -55.22
N ASP A 264 30.05 -32.30 -56.00
CA ASP A 264 28.67 -31.81 -56.17
C ASP A 264 27.78 -32.30 -55.02
N ARG A 265 28.06 -33.50 -54.49
CA ARG A 265 27.29 -34.15 -53.41
C ARG A 265 28.20 -34.94 -52.50
N LEU A 266 27.88 -34.95 -51.21
CA LEU A 266 28.50 -35.79 -50.19
C LEU A 266 27.42 -36.70 -49.59
N ILE A 267 27.70 -38.00 -49.51
CA ILE A 267 26.78 -39.01 -48.94
C ILE A 267 27.45 -39.66 -47.74
N LEU A 268 26.88 -39.45 -46.55
CA LEU A 268 27.31 -40.08 -45.31
C LEU A 268 26.36 -41.22 -44.95
N THR A 269 26.88 -42.43 -44.88
CA THR A 269 26.17 -43.60 -44.36
C THR A 269 26.69 -43.98 -42.99
N TYR A 270 25.81 -44.38 -42.08
CA TYR A 270 26.19 -44.85 -40.75
C TYR A 270 25.31 -45.99 -40.26
N SER A 271 25.91 -46.94 -39.55
CA SER A 271 25.22 -48.08 -38.93
C SER A 271 25.89 -48.47 -37.62
N PRO A 272 25.14 -49.01 -36.63
CA PRO A 272 25.75 -49.74 -35.52
C PRO A 272 26.53 -50.93 -36.05
N LYS A 273 27.73 -51.21 -35.52
CA LYS A 273 28.60 -52.30 -35.99
C LYS A 273 27.93 -53.67 -36.02
N ASP A 274 27.03 -53.93 -35.09
CA ASP A 274 26.32 -55.21 -34.95
C ASP A 274 24.99 -55.26 -35.73
N LYS A 275 24.68 -54.26 -36.55
CA LYS A 275 23.43 -54.19 -37.34
C LYS A 275 23.73 -53.86 -38.80
N GLU A 276 23.06 -54.55 -39.70
CA GLU A 276 23.13 -54.26 -41.14
C GLU A 276 22.28 -53.04 -41.56
N GLU A 277 21.48 -52.47 -40.65
CA GLU A 277 20.62 -51.33 -40.94
C GLU A 277 21.46 -50.04 -41.07
N THR A 278 21.71 -49.64 -42.32
CA THR A 278 22.42 -48.41 -42.66
C THR A 278 21.47 -47.25 -42.84
N LYS A 279 21.76 -46.13 -42.17
CA LYS A 279 21.09 -44.84 -42.41
C LYS A 279 21.96 -43.97 -43.31
N GLU A 280 21.33 -43.27 -44.25
CA GLU A 280 22.01 -42.40 -45.21
C GLU A 280 21.61 -40.93 -44.98
N VAL A 281 22.60 -40.04 -45.06
CA VAL A 281 22.43 -38.59 -44.94
C VAL A 281 23.14 -37.92 -46.10
N MET A 282 22.38 -37.16 -46.88
CA MET A 282 22.95 -36.27 -47.89
C MET A 282 23.47 -34.99 -47.23
N LEU A 283 24.73 -34.69 -47.48
CA LEU A 283 25.43 -33.53 -46.95
C LEU A 283 25.68 -32.49 -48.06
N ASP A 284 25.72 -31.23 -47.65
CA ASP A 284 26.08 -30.12 -48.53
C ASP A 284 27.57 -30.23 -48.91
N PRO A 285 27.93 -30.16 -50.21
CA PRO A 285 29.31 -30.29 -50.67
C PRO A 285 30.27 -29.21 -50.14
N THR A 286 29.75 -28.05 -49.74
CA THR A 286 30.55 -26.95 -49.18
C THR A 286 30.87 -27.15 -47.70
N LYS A 287 30.20 -28.11 -47.04
CA LYS A 287 30.44 -28.40 -45.62
C LYS A 287 31.64 -29.31 -45.44
N ARG A 288 32.27 -29.18 -44.27
CA ARG A 288 33.50 -29.89 -43.86
C ARG A 288 33.34 -30.54 -42.50
N HIS A 289 32.11 -30.52 -42.02
CA HIS A 289 31.68 -31.16 -40.81
C HIS A 289 30.18 -31.52 -40.88
N ALA A 290 29.80 -32.56 -40.15
CA ALA A 290 28.42 -32.98 -39.92
C ALA A 290 28.25 -33.43 -38.48
N ALA A 291 27.12 -33.03 -37.87
CA ALA A 291 26.72 -33.52 -36.56
C ALA A 291 25.62 -34.57 -36.75
N LEU A 292 25.88 -35.80 -36.28
CA LEU A 292 24.87 -36.85 -36.19
C LEU A 292 24.29 -36.87 -34.79
N SER A 293 22.97 -37.06 -34.69
CA SER A 293 22.22 -37.16 -33.43
C SER A 293 21.26 -38.36 -33.46
N GLY A 294 20.73 -38.74 -32.29
CA GLY A 294 19.83 -39.89 -32.16
C GLY A 294 20.53 -41.25 -32.21
N LEU A 295 21.83 -41.29 -31.89
CA LEU A 295 22.62 -42.52 -31.77
C LEU A 295 22.31 -43.24 -30.45
N GLN A 296 22.55 -44.54 -30.40
CA GLN A 296 22.40 -45.35 -29.20
C GLN A 296 23.64 -45.20 -28.28
N PRO A 297 23.48 -45.12 -26.96
CA PRO A 297 24.59 -45.04 -26.01
C PRO A 297 25.49 -46.26 -26.01
N SER A 298 26.77 -46.08 -25.68
CA SER A 298 27.77 -47.14 -25.56
C SER A 298 27.80 -48.11 -26.75
N THR A 299 27.57 -47.61 -27.96
CA THR A 299 27.43 -48.39 -29.19
C THR A 299 28.49 -47.95 -30.19
N GLU A 300 29.20 -48.91 -30.79
CA GLU A 300 30.17 -48.66 -31.86
C GLU A 300 29.44 -48.46 -33.19
N TYR A 301 29.66 -47.32 -33.84
CA TYR A 301 29.10 -46.97 -35.14
C TYR A 301 30.18 -46.98 -36.21
N ILE A 302 29.88 -47.63 -37.34
CA ILE A 302 30.68 -47.58 -38.57
C ILE A 302 30.06 -46.50 -39.45
N MET A 303 30.89 -45.56 -39.90
CA MET A 303 30.49 -44.42 -40.72
C MET A 303 31.29 -44.40 -42.01
N SER A 304 30.63 -44.22 -43.13
CA SER A 304 31.24 -44.18 -44.46
C SER A 304 30.80 -42.93 -45.21
N LEU A 305 31.77 -42.16 -45.72
CA LEU A 305 31.54 -40.92 -46.47
C LEU A 305 32.02 -41.09 -47.91
N VAL A 306 31.15 -40.72 -48.86
CA VAL A 306 31.42 -40.77 -50.30
C VAL A 306 31.23 -39.39 -50.91
N ALA A 307 32.16 -38.98 -51.76
CA ALA A 307 32.11 -37.74 -52.52
C ALA A 307 31.79 -38.03 -53.99
N ILE A 308 30.87 -37.25 -54.57
CA ILE A 308 30.40 -37.41 -55.95
C ILE A 308 30.63 -36.11 -56.70
N HIS A 309 31.25 -36.19 -57.88
CA HIS A 309 31.46 -35.06 -58.80
C HIS A 309 31.10 -35.50 -60.23
N GLY A 310 30.09 -34.86 -60.81
CA GLY A 310 29.50 -35.25 -62.10
C GLY A 310 28.96 -36.68 -62.07
N LEU A 311 29.59 -37.56 -62.87
CA LEU A 311 29.27 -39.00 -62.96
C LEU A 311 30.25 -39.88 -62.17
N VAL A 312 31.23 -39.28 -61.50
CA VAL A 312 32.31 -39.98 -60.80
C VAL A 312 32.05 -39.99 -59.30
N SER A 313 32.21 -41.15 -58.67
CA SER A 313 32.11 -41.34 -57.22
C SER A 313 33.49 -41.72 -56.66
N SER A 314 33.86 -41.19 -55.49
CA SER A 314 35.04 -41.66 -54.76
C SER A 314 34.84 -43.09 -54.25
N GLU A 315 35.95 -43.74 -53.91
CA GLU A 315 35.94 -44.81 -52.92
C GLU A 315 35.42 -44.30 -51.56
N PRO A 316 34.70 -45.12 -50.78
CA PRO A 316 34.19 -44.73 -49.47
C PRO A 316 35.31 -44.64 -48.43
N ILE A 317 35.42 -43.50 -47.74
CA ILE A 317 36.25 -43.43 -46.53
C ILE A 317 35.44 -43.91 -45.33
N VAL A 318 35.97 -44.88 -44.58
CA VAL A 318 35.30 -45.50 -43.43
C VAL A 318 36.00 -45.09 -42.13
N GLY A 319 35.22 -44.76 -41.10
CA GLY A 319 35.69 -44.53 -39.74
C GLY A 319 34.75 -45.14 -38.72
N SER A 320 35.28 -45.53 -37.57
CA SER A 320 34.51 -46.10 -36.45
C SER A 320 34.58 -45.21 -35.22
N VAL A 321 33.46 -45.01 -34.53
CA VAL A 321 33.37 -44.25 -33.27
C VAL A 321 32.41 -44.93 -32.30
N THR A 322 32.78 -45.02 -31.02
CA THR A 322 31.90 -45.53 -29.97
C THR A 322 31.26 -44.36 -29.22
N THR A 323 29.93 -44.33 -29.15
CA THR A 323 29.19 -43.33 -28.37
C THR A 323 29.44 -43.50 -26.87
N GLY A 324 29.34 -42.40 -26.12
CA GLY A 324 29.57 -42.42 -24.68
C GLY A 324 28.45 -43.09 -23.88
N ILE A 325 28.63 -43.21 -22.56
CA ILE A 325 27.58 -43.62 -21.61
C ILE A 325 26.48 -42.56 -21.47
N ASP A 326 25.20 -42.97 -21.46
CA ASP A 326 24.09 -42.04 -21.27
C ASP A 326 23.91 -41.65 -19.80
N PRO A 327 23.50 -40.38 -19.54
CA PRO A 327 23.13 -40.00 -18.19
C PRO A 327 21.88 -40.76 -17.73
N PRO A 328 21.64 -40.79 -16.41
CA PRO A 328 20.34 -41.12 -15.85
C PRO A 328 19.23 -40.27 -16.48
N LYS A 329 17.98 -40.74 -16.40
CA LYS A 329 16.83 -40.07 -17.03
C LYS A 329 15.79 -39.70 -15.99
N ASN A 330 14.91 -38.74 -16.31
CA ASN A 330 13.74 -38.39 -15.51
C ASN A 330 14.07 -38.11 -14.03
N LEU A 331 15.00 -37.19 -13.75
CA LEU A 331 15.24 -36.75 -12.38
C LEU A 331 13.99 -36.04 -11.85
N THR A 332 13.46 -36.57 -10.76
CA THR A 332 12.27 -36.09 -10.07
C THR A 332 12.63 -35.72 -8.65
N ILE A 333 12.11 -34.58 -8.20
CA ILE A 333 12.31 -34.05 -6.86
C ILE A 333 11.08 -34.41 -6.02
N LEU A 334 11.31 -35.01 -4.85
CA LEU A 334 10.29 -35.45 -3.91
C LEU A 334 10.65 -34.98 -2.49
N ASN A 335 9.62 -34.80 -1.65
CA ASN A 335 9.77 -34.54 -0.21
C ASN A 335 10.78 -33.44 0.14
N VAL A 336 10.62 -32.25 -0.46
CA VAL A 336 11.46 -31.08 -0.16
C VAL A 336 11.16 -30.59 1.26
N THR A 337 12.17 -30.56 2.12
CA THR A 337 12.12 -29.99 3.47
C THR A 337 13.04 -28.77 3.58
N THR A 338 13.15 -28.21 4.78
CA THR A 338 14.07 -27.09 5.05
C THR A 338 15.54 -27.50 4.99
N GLU A 339 15.84 -28.79 5.20
CA GLU A 339 17.23 -29.28 5.32
C GLU A 339 17.52 -30.52 4.45
N SER A 340 16.53 -31.03 3.73
CA SER A 340 16.68 -32.24 2.93
C SER A 340 15.83 -32.24 1.66
N VAL A 341 16.25 -33.03 0.68
CA VAL A 341 15.46 -33.33 -0.51
C VAL A 341 15.66 -34.77 -0.94
N ALA A 342 14.58 -35.45 -1.30
CA ALA A 342 14.66 -36.76 -1.94
C ALA A 342 14.66 -36.59 -3.46
N ILE A 343 15.57 -37.27 -4.13
CA ILE A 343 15.67 -37.28 -5.58
C ILE A 343 15.54 -38.70 -6.11
N HIS A 344 14.82 -38.85 -7.21
CA HIS A 344 14.55 -40.13 -7.85
C HIS A 344 14.80 -40.03 -9.35
N TRP A 345 15.41 -41.05 -9.96
CA TRP A 345 15.76 -41.08 -11.38
C TRP A 345 15.61 -42.48 -11.99
N ALA A 346 15.50 -42.53 -13.32
CA ALA A 346 15.55 -43.76 -14.09
C ALA A 346 17.00 -44.12 -14.48
N PRO A 347 17.38 -45.41 -14.44
CA PRO A 347 18.73 -45.84 -14.78
C PRO A 347 19.06 -45.62 -16.27
N PRO A 348 20.34 -45.40 -16.62
CA PRO A 348 20.80 -45.30 -18.00
C PRO A 348 20.77 -46.65 -18.71
N ILE A 349 20.84 -46.63 -20.04
CA ILE A 349 20.82 -47.83 -20.89
C ILE A 349 22.20 -48.46 -20.96
N ALA A 350 23.25 -47.64 -21.08
CA ALA A 350 24.63 -48.11 -21.16
C ALA A 350 25.07 -48.76 -19.84
N PRO A 351 25.87 -49.84 -19.87
CA PRO A 351 26.49 -50.38 -18.66
C PRO A 351 27.38 -49.34 -17.97
N PHE A 352 27.31 -49.27 -16.64
CA PHE A 352 28.02 -48.31 -15.81
C PHE A 352 28.34 -48.91 -14.43
N ASP A 353 29.23 -48.27 -13.67
CA ASP A 353 29.73 -48.77 -12.38
C ASP A 353 28.96 -48.18 -11.19
N HIS A 354 28.77 -46.85 -11.18
CA HIS A 354 28.09 -46.11 -10.11
C HIS A 354 27.59 -44.75 -10.62
N TYR A 355 26.75 -44.09 -9.82
CA TYR A 355 26.35 -42.71 -10.03
C TYR A 355 27.20 -41.74 -9.19
N LYS A 356 27.35 -40.53 -9.69
CA LYS A 356 27.94 -39.40 -8.98
C LYS A 356 26.94 -38.26 -8.94
N ILE A 357 26.53 -37.89 -7.73
CA ILE A 357 25.65 -36.75 -7.46
C ILE A 357 26.52 -35.61 -6.94
N SER A 358 26.41 -34.44 -7.56
CA SER A 358 26.98 -33.20 -7.03
C SER A 358 25.87 -32.18 -6.81
N CYS A 359 25.74 -31.68 -5.58
CA CYS A 359 24.78 -30.65 -5.23
C CYS A 359 25.54 -29.36 -4.93
N LYS A 360 25.26 -28.28 -5.65
CA LYS A 360 25.91 -26.98 -5.45
C LYS A 360 24.89 -25.89 -5.12
N SER A 361 25.17 -25.05 -4.12
CA SER A 361 24.45 -23.79 -3.91
C SER A 361 25.28 -22.60 -4.38
N ALA A 362 24.66 -21.43 -4.53
CA ALA A 362 25.36 -20.18 -4.86
C ALA A 362 26.45 -19.81 -3.84
N GLN A 363 26.33 -20.28 -2.58
CA GLN A 363 27.33 -20.05 -1.52
C GLN A 363 28.50 -21.08 -1.54
N GLY A 364 28.51 -22.03 -2.49
CA GLY A 364 29.72 -22.79 -2.84
C GLY A 364 29.92 -24.15 -2.17
N ARG A 365 28.96 -24.69 -1.40
CA ARG A 365 29.06 -26.08 -0.93
C ARG A 365 28.81 -27.03 -2.11
N VAL A 366 29.81 -27.83 -2.47
CA VAL A 366 29.70 -28.89 -3.48
C VAL A 366 29.90 -30.24 -2.80
N ASP A 367 28.80 -30.90 -2.46
CA ASP A 367 28.87 -32.27 -1.93
C ASP A 367 28.97 -33.24 -3.11
N ASN A 368 30.07 -34.00 -3.21
CA ASN A 368 30.23 -35.06 -4.20
C ASN A 368 29.89 -36.40 -3.55
N ILE A 369 28.82 -37.02 -4.01
CA ILE A 369 28.25 -38.24 -3.42
C ILE A 369 28.34 -39.35 -4.45
N VAL A 370 28.90 -40.48 -4.04
CA VAL A 370 28.99 -41.70 -4.86
C VAL A 370 27.84 -42.63 -4.47
N VAL A 371 27.04 -43.04 -5.43
CA VAL A 371 25.86 -43.89 -5.22
C VAL A 371 25.97 -45.16 -6.07
N ALA A 372 25.76 -46.33 -5.47
CA ALA A 372 25.87 -47.60 -6.17
C ALA A 372 24.84 -47.72 -7.33
N LYS A 373 25.20 -48.44 -8.40
CA LYS A 373 24.38 -48.57 -9.62
C LYS A 373 22.95 -49.11 -9.43
N GLY A 374 22.70 -49.87 -8.35
CA GLY A 374 21.39 -50.47 -8.06
C GLY A 374 20.40 -49.53 -7.36
N ILE A 375 20.82 -48.31 -7.03
CA ILE A 375 20.01 -47.32 -6.31
C ILE A 375 19.45 -46.31 -7.31
N THR A 376 18.15 -46.05 -7.25
CA THR A 376 17.44 -45.07 -8.12
C THR A 376 16.84 -43.90 -7.34
N GLU A 377 17.12 -43.84 -6.03
CA GLU A 377 16.61 -42.86 -5.07
C GLU A 377 17.73 -42.44 -4.11
N TYR A 378 17.84 -41.16 -3.80
CA TYR A 378 18.77 -40.67 -2.80
C TYR A 378 18.24 -39.43 -2.08
N THR A 379 18.48 -39.35 -0.76
CA THR A 379 18.10 -38.17 0.04
C THR A 379 19.33 -37.35 0.37
N LEU A 380 19.38 -36.14 -0.17
CA LEU A 380 20.37 -35.11 0.18
C LEU A 380 19.95 -34.49 1.52
N ASN A 381 20.86 -34.46 2.50
CA ASN A 381 20.61 -33.94 3.85
C ASN A 381 21.54 -32.76 4.17
N TYR A 382 21.27 -32.08 5.29
CA TYR A 382 22.07 -30.95 5.80
C TYR A 382 22.13 -29.77 4.83
N LEU A 383 21.05 -29.54 4.09
CA LEU A 383 20.86 -28.37 3.24
C LEU A 383 20.44 -27.16 4.08
N GLN A 384 20.64 -25.96 3.55
CA GLN A 384 20.21 -24.73 4.19
C GLN A 384 18.77 -24.41 3.77
N PRO A 385 17.90 -23.88 4.66
CA PRO A 385 16.55 -23.49 4.30
C PRO A 385 16.53 -22.34 3.29
N SER A 386 15.46 -22.23 2.50
CA SER A 386 15.23 -21.13 1.56
C SER A 386 16.42 -20.86 0.60
N THR A 387 17.13 -21.92 0.19
CA THR A 387 18.36 -21.81 -0.60
C THR A 387 18.20 -22.53 -1.94
N GLU A 388 18.69 -21.90 -3.01
CA GLU A 388 18.73 -22.50 -4.35
C GLU A 388 19.87 -23.50 -4.46
N TYR A 389 19.56 -24.69 -4.98
CA TYR A 389 20.51 -25.76 -5.25
C TYR A 389 20.40 -26.22 -6.71
N GLU A 390 21.56 -26.36 -7.36
CA GLU A 390 21.68 -27.06 -8.64
C GLU A 390 22.24 -28.48 -8.36
N ILE A 391 21.41 -29.48 -8.65
CA ILE A 391 21.74 -30.89 -8.53
C ILE A 391 22.21 -31.37 -9.89
N SER A 392 23.38 -32.02 -9.90
CA SER A 392 23.99 -32.62 -11.09
C SER A 392 24.20 -34.11 -10.84
N LEU A 393 23.61 -34.95 -11.68
CA LEU A 393 23.67 -36.40 -11.59
C LEU A 393 24.35 -36.97 -12.84
N LYS A 394 25.39 -37.78 -12.64
CA LYS A 394 26.16 -38.44 -13.71
C LYS A 394 26.24 -39.95 -13.49
N SER A 395 26.33 -40.72 -14.56
CA SER A 395 26.79 -42.12 -14.51
C SER A 395 28.28 -42.20 -14.81
N ILE A 396 28.98 -43.11 -14.15
CA ILE A 396 30.44 -43.27 -14.26
C ILE A 396 30.76 -44.71 -14.67
N ARG A 397 31.66 -44.88 -15.65
CA ARG A 397 32.24 -46.17 -16.06
C ARG A 397 33.75 -46.05 -16.18
N GLY A 398 34.50 -46.63 -15.24
CA GLY A 398 35.96 -46.49 -15.18
C GLY A 398 36.40 -45.03 -15.07
N ARG A 399 36.96 -44.47 -16.15
CA ARG A 399 37.35 -43.04 -16.26
C ARG A 399 36.39 -42.21 -17.12
N GLU A 400 35.35 -42.83 -17.67
CA GLU A 400 34.35 -42.20 -18.51
C GLU A 400 33.21 -41.63 -17.63
N GLU A 401 32.82 -40.38 -17.86
CA GLU A 401 31.65 -39.76 -17.24
C GLU A 401 30.60 -39.46 -18.32
N SER A 402 29.31 -39.65 -18.00
CA SER A 402 28.24 -39.14 -18.86
C SER A 402 28.18 -37.60 -18.83
N GLU A 403 27.46 -37.03 -19.78
CA GLU A 403 26.91 -35.68 -19.62
C GLU A 403 26.13 -35.56 -18.30
N PRO A 404 26.11 -34.40 -17.62
CA PRO A 404 25.36 -34.24 -16.38
C PRO A 404 23.86 -34.06 -16.64
N LEU A 405 23.03 -34.76 -15.87
CA LEU A 405 21.62 -34.41 -15.72
C LEU A 405 21.48 -33.34 -14.64
N LEU A 406 21.12 -32.12 -15.04
CA LEU A 406 21.00 -30.95 -14.16
C LEU A 406 19.54 -30.68 -13.77
N HIS A 407 19.32 -30.26 -12.52
CA HIS A 407 18.04 -29.74 -12.05
C HIS A 407 18.24 -28.68 -10.96
N THR A 408 17.50 -27.58 -11.04
CA THR A 408 17.52 -26.51 -10.05
C THR A 408 16.27 -26.58 -9.17
N MET A 409 16.45 -26.43 -7.85
CA MET A 409 15.35 -26.44 -6.89
C MET A 409 15.65 -25.55 -5.69
N TYR A 410 14.62 -25.21 -4.92
CA TYR A 410 14.74 -24.49 -3.66
C TYR A 410 14.38 -25.42 -2.51
N THR A 411 15.16 -25.38 -1.42
CA THR A 411 14.74 -25.97 -0.15
C THR A 411 13.56 -25.20 0.43
N ALA A 412 12.75 -25.88 1.25
CA ALA A 412 11.63 -25.24 1.90
C ALA A 412 12.11 -24.14 2.85
N MET A 413 11.26 -23.13 3.06
CA MET A 413 11.51 -22.06 4.02
C MET A 413 11.03 -22.48 5.42
N ASP A 414 11.78 -22.12 6.47
CA ASP A 414 11.27 -22.24 7.85
C ASP A 414 10.09 -21.28 8.06
N HIS A 415 9.18 -21.63 8.96
CA HIS A 415 7.96 -20.86 9.19
C HIS A 415 8.07 -20.05 10.51
N PRO A 416 7.36 -18.91 10.61
CA PRO A 416 7.27 -18.21 11.88
C PRO A 416 6.66 -19.12 12.96
N LYS A 417 6.93 -18.83 14.23
CA LYS A 417 6.48 -19.66 15.36
C LYS A 417 5.69 -18.82 16.35
N ASN A 418 4.93 -19.48 17.22
CA ASN A 418 4.23 -18.84 18.35
C ASN A 418 3.36 -17.63 17.98
N LEU A 419 2.63 -17.70 16.87
CA LEU A 419 1.67 -16.66 16.52
C LEU A 419 0.53 -16.61 17.55
N ILE A 420 0.43 -15.50 18.27
CA ILE A 420 -0.58 -15.25 19.30
C ILE A 420 -1.23 -13.88 19.11
N ALA A 421 -2.50 -13.78 19.48
CA ALA A 421 -3.21 -12.52 19.61
C ALA A 421 -3.26 -12.13 21.10
N VAL A 422 -2.80 -10.93 21.42
CA VAL A 422 -2.76 -10.37 22.79
C VAL A 422 -3.39 -8.98 22.80
N ASN A 423 -3.77 -8.50 23.99
CA ASN A 423 -4.44 -7.21 24.18
C ASN A 423 -5.70 -7.07 23.30
N ILE A 424 -6.53 -8.10 23.28
CA ILE A 424 -7.76 -8.12 22.49
C ILE A 424 -8.76 -7.13 23.12
N THR A 425 -9.26 -6.23 22.31
CA THR A 425 -10.30 -5.25 22.64
C THR A 425 -11.52 -5.48 21.73
N PRO A 426 -12.57 -4.64 21.81
CA PRO A 426 -13.69 -4.74 20.87
C PRO A 426 -13.31 -4.45 19.40
N THR A 427 -12.29 -3.63 19.13
CA THR A 427 -11.97 -3.16 17.76
C THR A 427 -10.51 -3.33 17.36
N GLU A 428 -9.63 -3.74 18.27
CA GLU A 428 -8.21 -3.92 18.01
C GLU A 428 -7.62 -5.13 18.74
N THR A 429 -6.54 -5.69 18.19
CA THR A 429 -5.68 -6.68 18.86
C THR A 429 -4.24 -6.53 18.39
N LEU A 430 -3.29 -6.97 19.20
CA LEU A 430 -1.87 -7.04 18.83
C LEU A 430 -1.50 -8.50 18.52
N LEU A 431 -1.04 -8.75 17.30
CA LEU A 431 -0.43 -10.02 16.92
C LEU A 431 1.04 -10.02 17.32
N LYS A 432 1.55 -11.15 17.83
CA LYS A 432 2.97 -11.38 18.11
C LYS A 432 3.39 -12.74 17.58
N TRP A 433 4.60 -12.84 17.04
CA TRP A 433 5.18 -14.09 16.54
C TRP A 433 6.70 -14.08 16.66
N ASP A 434 7.29 -15.27 16.66
CA ASP A 434 8.73 -15.45 16.57
C ASP A 434 9.14 -15.60 15.09
N PRO A 435 10.20 -14.91 14.64
CA PRO A 435 10.67 -15.00 13.26
C PRO A 435 11.22 -16.41 12.92
N PRO A 436 11.17 -16.83 11.64
CA PRO A 436 11.81 -18.06 11.18
C PRO A 436 13.33 -17.99 11.36
N GLY A 437 14.01 -19.15 11.40
CA GLY A 437 15.47 -19.21 11.62
C GLY A 437 16.32 -18.55 10.52
N VAL A 438 15.75 -18.34 9.32
CA VAL A 438 16.34 -17.59 8.20
C VAL A 438 15.53 -16.31 8.00
N GLU A 439 16.20 -15.18 7.80
CA GLU A 439 15.53 -13.89 7.58
C GLU A 439 14.54 -13.97 6.41
N ALA A 440 13.28 -13.65 6.69
CA ALA A 440 12.25 -13.49 5.68
C ALA A 440 12.37 -12.12 5.02
N GLU A 441 11.91 -11.99 3.77
CA GLU A 441 11.78 -10.68 3.12
C GLU A 441 10.53 -9.94 3.59
N ASN A 442 9.43 -10.66 3.79
CA ASN A 442 8.17 -10.12 4.31
C ASN A 442 7.35 -11.23 4.98
N TYR A 443 6.39 -10.83 5.82
CA TYR A 443 5.32 -11.70 6.31
C TYR A 443 4.01 -11.33 5.64
N VAL A 444 3.20 -12.34 5.32
CA VAL A 444 1.83 -12.14 4.85
C VAL A 444 0.89 -12.64 5.92
N ILE A 445 -0.01 -11.75 6.35
CA ILE A 445 -1.08 -12.03 7.29
C ILE A 445 -2.40 -12.02 6.51
N VAL A 446 -3.20 -13.06 6.68
CA VAL A 446 -4.54 -13.14 6.12
C VAL A 446 -5.53 -13.24 7.28
N LEU A 447 -6.36 -12.21 7.42
CA LEU A 447 -7.38 -12.09 8.46
C LEU A 447 -8.74 -12.51 7.89
N THR A 448 -9.42 -13.47 8.51
CA THR A 448 -10.72 -13.99 8.06
C THR A 448 -11.75 -13.94 9.19
N HIS A 449 -12.97 -13.53 8.86
CA HIS A 449 -14.17 -13.62 9.72
C HIS A 449 -15.39 -14.02 8.87
N ASP A 450 -16.36 -14.72 9.46
CA ASP A 450 -17.68 -15.07 8.89
C ASP A 450 -17.69 -15.54 7.42
N SER A 451 -16.74 -16.41 7.04
CA SER A 451 -16.60 -16.96 5.68
C SER A 451 -16.42 -15.93 4.56
N VAL A 452 -16.13 -14.67 4.88
CA VAL A 452 -15.75 -13.61 3.93
C VAL A 452 -14.30 -13.80 3.47
N ALA A 453 -14.01 -13.48 2.21
CA ALA A 453 -12.65 -13.50 1.67
C ALA A 453 -11.72 -12.64 2.55
N GLY A 454 -10.63 -13.25 3.02
CA GLY A 454 -9.77 -12.64 4.03
C GLY A 454 -9.01 -11.42 3.51
N GLU A 455 -8.87 -10.42 4.38
CA GLU A 455 -8.01 -9.28 4.13
C GLU A 455 -6.55 -9.72 4.19
N THR A 456 -5.76 -9.35 3.17
CA THR A 456 -4.34 -9.70 3.08
C THR A 456 -3.49 -8.48 3.42
N ILE A 457 -2.64 -8.64 4.42
CA ILE A 457 -1.78 -7.59 4.97
C ILE A 457 -0.34 -8.03 4.77
N LEU A 458 0.46 -7.16 4.15
CA LEU A 458 1.90 -7.36 3.99
C LEU A 458 2.63 -6.64 5.12
N VAL A 459 3.52 -7.34 5.80
CA VAL A 459 4.28 -6.85 6.95
C VAL A 459 5.77 -6.96 6.67
N ASP A 460 6.52 -5.92 7.04
CA ASP A 460 7.97 -5.82 6.84
C ASP A 460 8.75 -6.89 7.64
N ARG A 461 9.95 -7.25 7.16
CA ARG A 461 10.80 -8.31 7.71
C ARG A 461 11.25 -8.10 9.15
N THR A 462 11.36 -6.86 9.61
CA THR A 462 11.87 -6.54 10.96
C THR A 462 10.80 -6.58 12.04
N GLU A 463 9.54 -6.57 11.63
CA GLU A 463 8.42 -6.54 12.56
C GLU A 463 8.19 -7.94 13.15
N GLN A 464 7.99 -7.99 14.47
CA GLN A 464 7.63 -9.19 15.24
C GLN A 464 6.25 -9.05 15.89
N GLU A 465 5.63 -7.89 15.71
CA GLU A 465 4.29 -7.60 16.17
C GLU A 465 3.54 -6.77 15.14
N TYR A 466 2.21 -6.93 15.08
CA TYR A 466 1.36 -6.18 14.17
C TYR A 466 0.03 -5.87 14.84
N LYS A 467 -0.35 -4.59 14.85
CA LYS A 467 -1.62 -4.15 15.44
C LYS A 467 -2.74 -4.21 14.39
N LEU A 468 -3.69 -5.11 14.60
CA LEU A 468 -4.95 -5.13 13.87
C LEU A 468 -5.90 -4.08 14.47
N ILE A 469 -6.52 -3.27 13.63
CA ILE A 469 -7.47 -2.21 13.97
C ILE A 469 -8.77 -2.39 13.17
N ASP A 470 -9.78 -1.58 13.49
CA ASP A 470 -11.08 -1.56 12.78
C ASP A 470 -11.80 -2.92 12.73
N LEU A 471 -11.59 -3.74 13.75
CA LEU A 471 -12.27 -5.04 13.92
C LEU A 471 -13.71 -4.83 14.38
N LEU A 472 -14.58 -5.77 14.01
CA LEU A 472 -15.96 -5.81 14.50
C LEU A 472 -15.98 -6.37 15.93
N PRO A 473 -16.78 -5.79 16.85
CA PRO A 473 -16.90 -6.29 18.22
C PRO A 473 -17.64 -7.63 18.26
N SER A 474 -17.41 -8.39 19.34
CA SER A 474 -18.00 -9.73 19.56
C SER A 474 -17.91 -10.69 18.35
N THR A 475 -16.83 -10.58 17.56
CA THR A 475 -16.66 -11.31 16.30
C THR A 475 -15.45 -12.25 16.36
N SER A 476 -15.60 -13.46 15.82
CA SER A 476 -14.53 -14.47 15.81
C SER A 476 -13.66 -14.35 14.57
N TYR A 477 -12.37 -14.13 14.77
CA TYR A 477 -11.37 -13.99 13.72
C TYR A 477 -10.41 -15.17 13.69
N LYS A 478 -10.04 -15.59 12.48
CA LYS A 478 -8.91 -16.48 12.22
C LYS A 478 -7.83 -15.73 11.46
N VAL A 479 -6.65 -15.68 12.04
CA VAL A 479 -5.45 -15.09 11.46
C VAL A 479 -4.55 -16.21 10.97
N THR A 480 -4.24 -16.20 9.69
CA THR A 480 -3.21 -17.08 9.12
C THR A 480 -2.01 -16.24 8.71
N MET A 481 -0.80 -16.78 8.89
CA MET A 481 0.45 -16.09 8.57
C MET A 481 1.42 -17.04 7.86
N TYR A 482 2.16 -16.53 6.90
CA TYR A 482 3.32 -17.21 6.32
C TYR A 482 4.41 -16.19 5.95
N ALA A 483 5.64 -16.65 5.81
CA ALA A 483 6.79 -15.85 5.43
C ALA A 483 7.09 -16.02 3.94
N ILE A 484 7.66 -14.98 3.32
CA ILE A 484 8.10 -14.98 1.92
C ILE A 484 9.59 -14.64 1.87
N ASN A 485 10.34 -15.35 1.04
CA ASN A 485 11.73 -15.03 0.70
C ASN A 485 12.00 -15.37 -0.77
N GLY A 486 11.98 -14.35 -1.63
CA GLY A 486 12.07 -14.50 -3.08
C GLY A 486 10.92 -15.35 -3.65
N PRO A 487 11.21 -16.45 -4.37
CA PRO A 487 10.18 -17.32 -4.93
C PRO A 487 9.59 -18.34 -3.93
N VAL A 488 10.12 -18.43 -2.71
CA VAL A 488 9.75 -19.45 -1.74
C VAL A 488 8.81 -18.86 -0.68
N THR A 489 7.79 -19.63 -0.32
CA THR A 489 6.90 -19.33 0.80
C THR A 489 7.03 -20.40 1.88
N SER A 490 6.92 -20.00 3.14
CA SER A 490 6.90 -20.94 4.25
C SER A 490 5.51 -21.57 4.44
N ARG A 491 5.43 -22.57 5.32
CA ARG A 491 4.13 -23.12 5.73
C ARG A 491 3.32 -22.09 6.50
N THR A 492 2.01 -22.16 6.35
CA THR A 492 1.09 -21.28 7.08
C THR A 492 0.94 -21.71 8.53
N ILE A 493 1.06 -20.75 9.46
CA ILE A 493 0.62 -20.88 10.85
C ILE A 493 -0.69 -20.11 11.04
N PHE A 494 -1.42 -20.39 12.12
CA PHE A 494 -2.65 -19.67 12.41
C PHE A 494 -2.92 -19.53 13.90
N THR A 495 -3.71 -18.53 14.24
CA THR A 495 -4.28 -18.33 15.58
C THR A 495 -5.71 -17.81 15.44
N ASN A 496 -6.55 -18.14 16.43
CA ASN A 496 -7.94 -17.69 16.47
C ASN A 496 -8.14 -16.81 17.70
N PHE A 497 -8.93 -15.76 17.57
CA PHE A 497 -9.33 -14.91 18.69
C PHE A 497 -10.73 -14.34 18.46
N THR A 498 -11.38 -13.92 19.54
CA THR A 498 -12.70 -13.29 19.49
C THR A 498 -12.59 -11.90 20.11
N THR A 499 -13.00 -10.86 19.38
CA THR A 499 -13.03 -9.49 19.90
C THR A 499 -14.03 -9.37 21.05
N LEU A 500 -13.78 -8.43 21.96
CA LEU A 500 -14.64 -8.24 23.13
C LEU A 500 -15.96 -7.54 22.74
N LEU A 501 -16.96 -7.63 23.62
CA LEU A 501 -18.20 -6.86 23.49
C LEU A 501 -17.91 -5.37 23.72
N ASP A 502 -18.36 -4.50 22.81
CA ASP A 502 -18.15 -3.06 22.93
C ASP A 502 -19.09 -2.42 23.95
N PRO A 503 -18.62 -1.44 24.74
CA PRO A 503 -19.44 -0.77 25.72
C PRO A 503 -20.37 0.27 25.07
N PRO A 504 -21.51 0.58 25.70
CA PRO A 504 -22.31 1.75 25.32
C PRO A 504 -21.47 3.03 25.41
N SER A 505 -21.79 4.01 24.58
CA SER A 505 -21.02 5.26 24.51
C SER A 505 -21.85 6.48 24.94
N ILE A 506 -21.18 7.55 25.36
CA ILE A 506 -21.79 8.85 25.69
C ILE A 506 -22.91 8.75 26.75
N LEU A 507 -22.59 8.25 27.95
CA LEU A 507 -23.54 8.25 29.08
C LEU A 507 -23.67 9.65 29.71
N ILE A 508 -24.84 10.26 29.59
CA ILE A 508 -25.14 11.62 30.06
C ILE A 508 -26.22 11.58 31.14
N ALA A 509 -26.03 12.37 32.20
CA ALA A 509 -27.08 12.69 33.17
C ALA A 509 -27.64 14.09 32.92
N SER A 510 -28.96 14.19 32.77
CA SER A 510 -29.69 15.42 32.48
C SER A 510 -30.95 15.52 33.34
N GLU A 511 -31.61 16.67 33.33
CA GLU A 511 -32.84 16.93 34.10
C GLU A 511 -32.75 16.50 35.58
N VAL A 512 -31.58 16.75 36.18
CA VAL A 512 -31.30 16.34 37.55
C VAL A 512 -32.15 17.17 38.51
N THR A 513 -33.02 16.50 39.25
CA THR A 513 -33.85 17.08 40.30
C THR A 513 -33.26 16.75 41.68
N ARG A 514 -33.98 17.11 42.74
CA ARG A 514 -33.63 16.72 44.11
C ARG A 514 -33.81 15.22 44.41
N ARG A 515 -34.57 14.47 43.58
CA ARG A 515 -34.90 13.05 43.82
C ARG A 515 -34.89 12.18 42.56
N SER A 516 -34.48 12.72 41.42
CA SER A 516 -34.44 11.99 40.16
C SER A 516 -33.40 12.56 39.20
N ALA A 517 -33.00 11.75 38.22
CA ALA A 517 -32.16 12.17 37.11
C ALA A 517 -32.53 11.37 35.86
N LEU A 518 -32.47 11.99 34.69
CA LEU A 518 -32.63 11.32 33.41
C LEU A 518 -31.25 10.91 32.87
N LEU A 519 -31.06 9.64 32.58
CA LEU A 519 -29.85 9.11 31.96
C LEU A 519 -30.11 8.75 30.50
N SER A 520 -29.16 9.04 29.62
CA SER A 520 -29.22 8.70 28.19
C SER A 520 -27.85 8.29 27.66
N TRP A 521 -27.81 7.36 26.70
CA TRP A 521 -26.58 6.84 26.09
C TRP A 521 -26.78 6.50 24.62
N LEU A 522 -25.68 6.23 23.92
CA LEU A 522 -25.67 5.61 22.59
C LEU A 522 -25.44 4.09 22.71
N PRO A 523 -26.18 3.28 21.93
CA PRO A 523 -26.06 1.83 21.95
C PRO A 523 -24.69 1.36 21.43
N PRO A 524 -24.22 0.17 21.84
CA PRO A 524 -23.06 -0.49 21.24
C PRO A 524 -23.36 -0.94 19.80
N VAL A 525 -22.31 -1.28 19.06
CA VAL A 525 -22.35 -1.79 17.69
C VAL A 525 -22.69 -3.28 17.68
N ALA A 526 -22.18 -4.06 18.64
CA ALA A 526 -22.54 -5.46 18.78
C ALA A 526 -24.01 -5.62 19.20
N GLU A 527 -24.61 -6.74 18.78
CA GLU A 527 -25.92 -7.15 19.28
C GLU A 527 -25.81 -7.54 20.76
N ILE A 528 -26.80 -7.10 21.55
CA ILE A 528 -26.86 -7.26 23.00
C ILE A 528 -28.25 -7.72 23.42
N GLU A 529 -28.36 -8.40 24.56
CA GLU A 529 -29.65 -8.79 25.14
C GLU A 529 -30.21 -7.72 26.07
N ASN A 530 -29.32 -7.06 26.84
CA ASN A 530 -29.71 -6.04 27.80
C ASN A 530 -28.52 -5.16 28.22
N TYR A 531 -28.80 -4.06 28.89
CA TYR A 531 -27.82 -3.30 29.66
C TYR A 531 -27.88 -3.64 31.15
N ILE A 532 -26.76 -3.47 31.83
CA ILE A 532 -26.64 -3.54 33.28
C ILE A 532 -26.20 -2.17 33.77
N MET A 533 -27.11 -1.46 34.44
CA MET A 533 -26.86 -0.15 35.01
C MET A 533 -26.66 -0.28 36.52
N THR A 534 -25.54 0.20 37.02
CA THR A 534 -25.25 0.28 38.45
C THR A 534 -25.10 1.73 38.85
N TYR A 535 -25.82 2.20 39.86
CA TYR A 535 -25.57 3.51 40.46
C TYR A 535 -25.23 3.40 41.94
N ARG A 536 -24.26 4.21 42.36
CA ARG A 536 -23.73 4.25 43.72
C ARG A 536 -23.81 5.64 44.31
N SER A 537 -24.11 5.73 45.59
CA SER A 537 -23.98 6.95 46.40
C SER A 537 -22.76 6.85 47.35
N PRO A 538 -22.24 7.98 47.85
CA PRO A 538 -21.10 8.05 48.77
C PRO A 538 -21.28 7.30 50.09
N ASP A 539 -22.53 7.06 50.50
CA ASP A 539 -22.87 6.27 51.69
C ASP A 539 -22.69 4.75 51.49
N GLY A 540 -22.25 4.33 50.30
CA GLY A 540 -22.03 2.93 49.95
C GLY A 540 -23.28 2.22 49.43
N SER A 541 -24.42 2.92 49.30
CA SER A 541 -25.61 2.32 48.68
C SER A 541 -25.34 2.08 47.19
N ARG A 542 -25.50 0.82 46.75
CA ARG A 542 -25.36 0.38 45.36
C ARG A 542 -26.67 -0.24 44.92
N LYS A 543 -27.18 0.20 43.79
CA LYS A 543 -28.35 -0.39 43.14
C LYS A 543 -28.00 -0.78 41.72
N GLU A 544 -28.50 -1.94 41.30
CA GLU A 544 -28.32 -2.50 39.96
C GLU A 544 -29.69 -2.63 39.29
N LEU A 545 -29.75 -2.25 38.01
CA LEU A 545 -30.93 -2.28 37.17
C LEU A 545 -30.56 -2.99 35.86
N ILE A 546 -31.45 -3.85 35.41
CA ILE A 546 -31.41 -4.43 34.07
C ILE A 546 -32.30 -3.56 33.20
N VAL A 547 -31.78 -3.11 32.07
CA VAL A 547 -32.47 -2.25 31.11
C VAL A 547 -32.50 -2.97 29.76
N ASP A 548 -33.62 -2.95 29.07
CA ASP A 548 -33.79 -3.68 27.81
C ASP A 548 -32.86 -3.14 26.71
N ALA A 549 -32.49 -4.00 25.75
CA ALA A 549 -31.53 -3.65 24.70
C ALA A 549 -31.99 -2.50 23.79
N GLU A 550 -33.31 -2.35 23.59
CA GLU A 550 -33.89 -1.30 22.76
C GLU A 550 -33.90 0.08 23.43
N ASP A 551 -33.73 0.13 24.75
CA ASP A 551 -33.76 1.38 25.51
C ASP A 551 -32.41 2.12 25.41
N THR A 552 -32.49 3.43 25.21
CA THR A 552 -31.33 4.35 25.16
C THR A 552 -31.38 5.43 26.23
N TRP A 553 -32.37 5.36 27.11
CA TRP A 553 -32.57 6.29 28.22
C TRP A 553 -33.33 5.64 29.37
N ILE A 554 -33.13 6.14 30.59
CA ILE A 554 -33.92 5.75 31.76
C ILE A 554 -33.97 6.89 32.77
N ARG A 555 -35.11 7.08 33.45
CA ARG A 555 -35.22 8.02 34.57
C ARG A 555 -35.02 7.28 35.89
N LEU A 556 -33.98 7.66 36.63
CA LEU A 556 -33.79 7.21 38.00
C LEU A 556 -34.66 8.04 38.93
N GLU A 557 -35.47 7.38 39.77
CA GLU A 557 -36.35 8.02 40.75
C GLU A 557 -36.04 7.58 42.18
N GLY A 558 -36.55 8.32 43.17
CA GLY A 558 -36.37 8.00 44.59
C GLY A 558 -34.93 8.16 45.08
N LEU A 559 -34.16 9.04 44.44
CA LEU A 559 -32.79 9.37 44.84
C LEU A 559 -32.78 10.21 46.13
N SER A 560 -31.71 10.09 46.90
CA SER A 560 -31.48 10.90 48.10
C SER A 560 -31.13 12.33 47.72
N GLU A 561 -31.66 13.31 48.45
CA GLU A 561 -31.41 14.75 48.22
C GLU A 561 -29.93 15.11 48.52
N ASN A 562 -29.36 16.12 47.86
CA ASN A 562 -27.96 16.57 48.05
C ASN A 562 -26.90 15.45 47.97
N THR A 563 -27.19 14.40 47.21
CA THR A 563 -26.33 13.22 47.09
C THR A 563 -25.72 13.16 45.69
N GLU A 564 -24.41 12.99 45.63
CA GLU A 564 -23.67 12.69 44.40
C GLU A 564 -23.89 11.21 44.04
N TYR A 565 -24.13 10.91 42.78
CA TYR A 565 -24.26 9.55 42.28
C TYR A 565 -23.24 9.31 41.17
N THR A 566 -22.50 8.21 41.27
CA THR A 566 -21.77 7.65 40.12
C THR A 566 -22.61 6.57 39.50
N VAL A 567 -22.83 6.64 38.18
CA VAL A 567 -23.53 5.61 37.41
C VAL A 567 -22.54 4.92 36.49
N TYR A 568 -22.62 3.60 36.42
CA TYR A 568 -21.91 2.72 35.51
C TYR A 568 -22.93 2.02 34.62
N LEU A 569 -22.63 1.93 33.33
CA LEU A 569 -23.45 1.23 32.36
C LEU A 569 -22.58 0.25 31.56
N GLN A 570 -23.05 -0.99 31.43
CA GLN A 570 -22.43 -2.06 30.65
C GLN A 570 -23.47 -2.67 29.72
N ALA A 571 -23.04 -3.11 28.54
CA ALA A 571 -23.79 -4.02 27.70
C ALA A 571 -23.55 -5.47 28.14
N ALA A 572 -24.55 -6.33 27.94
CA ALA A 572 -24.47 -7.75 28.23
C ALA A 572 -25.06 -8.56 27.07
N GLN A 573 -24.38 -9.66 26.75
CA GLN A 573 -24.79 -10.68 25.78
C GLN A 573 -24.44 -12.04 26.38
N ASP A 574 -25.45 -12.88 26.62
CA ASP A 574 -25.31 -14.14 27.36
C ASP A 574 -24.65 -13.94 28.75
N ALA A 575 -23.52 -14.61 29.01
CA ALA A 575 -22.75 -14.46 30.24
C ALA A 575 -21.64 -13.38 30.15
N VAL A 576 -21.44 -12.78 28.97
CA VAL A 576 -20.36 -11.83 28.70
C VAL A 576 -20.84 -10.40 28.92
N ARG A 577 -20.02 -9.58 29.59
CA ARG A 577 -20.27 -8.16 29.82
C ARG A 577 -19.20 -7.32 29.12
N SER A 578 -19.61 -6.19 28.54
CA SER A 578 -18.69 -5.22 27.98
C SER A 578 -17.88 -4.50 29.07
N GLY A 579 -16.93 -3.67 28.66
CA GLY A 579 -16.43 -2.59 29.52
C GLY A 579 -17.56 -1.69 30.05
N SER A 580 -17.28 -0.86 31.05
CA SER A 580 -18.28 0.07 31.60
C SER A 580 -18.00 1.52 31.20
N ILE A 581 -19.03 2.24 30.79
CA ILE A 581 -19.00 3.71 30.73
C ILE A 581 -19.59 4.27 32.03
N SER A 582 -19.13 5.45 32.46
CA SER A 582 -19.62 6.06 33.70
C SER A 582 -19.91 7.55 33.58
N THR A 583 -20.87 8.02 34.36
CA THR A 583 -21.20 9.44 34.52
C THR A 583 -21.46 9.77 35.99
N ILE A 584 -21.32 11.04 36.37
CA ILE A 584 -21.53 11.52 37.74
C ILE A 584 -22.52 12.68 37.72
N PHE A 585 -23.47 12.69 38.65
CA PHE A 585 -24.37 13.83 38.86
C PHE A 585 -24.70 14.01 40.35
N THR A 586 -25.04 15.23 40.74
CA THR A 586 -25.43 15.55 42.11
C THR A 586 -26.88 16.02 42.14
N THR A 587 -27.71 15.29 42.89
CA THR A 587 -29.09 15.68 43.16
C THR A 587 -29.15 17.00 43.94
N GLY A 588 -30.12 17.86 43.60
CA GLY A 588 -30.29 19.14 44.26
C GLY A 588 -30.82 19.05 45.70
N GLY A 589 -30.72 20.15 46.44
CA GLY A 589 -31.26 20.31 47.80
C GLY A 589 -32.51 21.19 47.85
N ARG A 590 -33.19 21.19 49.00
CA ARG A 590 -34.30 22.12 49.26
C ARG A 590 -33.76 23.54 49.45
N VAL A 591 -34.34 24.51 48.74
CA VAL A 591 -34.03 25.95 48.90
C VAL A 591 -34.56 26.46 50.25
N PHE A 592 -35.68 25.91 50.71
CA PHE A 592 -36.29 26.19 52.01
C PHE A 592 -36.43 24.88 52.80
N MET A 593 -35.58 24.70 53.81
CA MET A 593 -35.60 23.51 54.68
C MET A 593 -36.92 23.38 55.45
N ASN A 594 -37.51 24.50 55.87
CA ASN A 594 -38.78 24.58 56.57
C ASN A 594 -39.70 25.58 55.86
N PRO A 595 -40.47 25.15 54.84
CA PRO A 595 -41.35 26.03 54.09
C PRO A 595 -42.41 26.67 54.98
N GLN A 596 -42.58 28.00 54.88
CA GLN A 596 -43.58 28.74 55.68
C GLN A 596 -44.94 28.84 54.99
N ASP A 597 -44.97 28.58 53.68
CA ASP A 597 -46.16 28.69 52.84
C ASP A 597 -46.04 27.74 51.62
N CYS A 598 -47.14 27.58 50.90
CA CYS A 598 -47.20 26.75 49.69
C CYS A 598 -46.32 27.29 48.54
N ALA A 599 -46.04 28.60 48.50
CA ALA A 599 -45.18 29.17 47.46
C ALA A 599 -43.70 28.76 47.66
N GLN A 600 -43.24 28.60 48.91
CA GLN A 600 -41.90 28.07 49.20
C GLN A 600 -41.78 26.59 48.86
N HIS A 601 -42.84 25.80 49.06
CA HIS A 601 -42.93 24.42 48.56
C HIS A 601 -42.81 24.38 47.03
N LEU A 602 -43.55 25.24 46.33
CA LEU A 602 -43.47 25.36 44.87
C LEU A 602 -42.04 25.71 44.40
N ILE A 603 -41.35 26.62 45.10
CA ILE A 603 -39.95 26.98 44.80
C ILE A 603 -38.98 25.82 45.10
N ASN A 604 -39.29 24.95 46.07
CA ASN A 604 -38.56 23.70 46.33
C ASN A 604 -38.80 22.61 45.27
N GLY A 605 -39.59 22.91 44.22
CA GLY A 605 -39.92 21.98 43.14
C GLY A 605 -41.15 21.11 43.41
N ASP A 606 -41.93 21.40 44.47
CA ASP A 606 -43.18 20.70 44.75
C ASP A 606 -44.30 21.23 43.83
N ASN A 607 -44.60 20.53 42.74
CA ASN A 607 -45.53 20.97 41.70
C ASN A 607 -46.91 20.29 41.74
N LEU A 608 -47.11 19.32 42.63
CA LEU A 608 -48.39 18.60 42.78
C LEU A 608 -49.28 19.28 43.82
N SER A 609 -50.55 19.52 43.51
CA SER A 609 -51.54 19.99 44.50
C SER A 609 -51.84 18.89 45.52
N GLY A 610 -51.98 19.23 46.79
CA GLY A 610 -52.19 18.25 47.86
C GLY A 610 -51.97 18.82 49.25
N VAL A 611 -51.94 17.96 50.28
CA VAL A 611 -51.69 18.37 51.66
C VAL A 611 -50.18 18.48 51.93
N TYR A 612 -49.74 19.67 52.34
CA TYR A 612 -48.36 19.97 52.72
C TYR A 612 -48.28 20.44 54.16
N THR A 613 -47.10 20.33 54.75
CA THR A 613 -46.84 20.83 56.11
C THR A 613 -46.02 22.11 56.04
N ILE A 614 -46.61 23.21 56.50
CA ILE A 614 -45.93 24.51 56.60
C ILE A 614 -45.50 24.80 58.05
N SER A 615 -44.41 25.55 58.21
CA SER A 615 -43.88 25.98 59.51
C SER A 615 -44.22 27.45 59.75
N LEU A 616 -45.15 27.72 60.67
CA LEU A 616 -45.56 29.09 60.99
C LEU A 616 -44.44 29.82 61.71
N ASN A 617 -44.14 31.06 61.30
CA ASN A 617 -43.05 31.90 61.86
C ASN A 617 -41.65 31.27 61.78
N GLY A 618 -41.45 30.23 60.97
CA GLY A 618 -40.17 29.50 60.88
C GLY A 618 -39.84 28.65 62.12
N ASP A 619 -40.77 28.49 63.05
CA ASP A 619 -40.61 27.67 64.25
C ASP A 619 -41.03 26.22 63.97
N LEU A 620 -40.11 25.28 64.23
CA LEU A 620 -40.33 23.84 64.04
C LEU A 620 -41.43 23.27 64.96
N SER A 621 -41.75 23.95 66.06
CA SER A 621 -42.80 23.55 67.00
C SER A 621 -44.21 23.93 66.54
N GLN A 622 -44.34 24.81 65.54
CA GLN A 622 -45.62 25.33 65.05
C GLN A 622 -45.88 24.91 63.59
N ARG A 623 -46.01 23.59 63.39
CA ARG A 623 -46.34 23.01 62.08
C ARG A 623 -47.85 22.93 61.88
N VAL A 624 -48.30 23.29 60.69
CA VAL A 624 -49.71 23.19 60.29
C VAL A 624 -49.81 22.51 58.93
N GLN A 625 -50.73 21.56 58.82
CA GLN A 625 -51.08 20.96 57.54
C GLN A 625 -52.04 21.88 56.80
N VAL A 626 -51.72 22.16 55.53
CA VAL A 626 -52.52 22.99 54.65
C VAL A 626 -52.68 22.30 53.31
N TYR A 627 -53.80 22.52 52.62
CA TYR A 627 -53.91 22.11 51.24
C TYR A 627 -53.25 23.17 50.35
N CYS A 628 -52.23 22.77 49.60
CA CYS A 628 -51.58 23.61 48.61
C CYS A 628 -52.17 23.35 47.23
N ASP A 629 -52.68 24.39 46.60
CA ASP A 629 -52.96 24.40 45.18
C ASP A 629 -51.73 24.93 44.43
N MET A 630 -51.03 24.01 43.76
CA MET A 630 -49.81 24.25 43.00
C MET A 630 -50.09 24.56 41.53
N THR A 631 -51.35 24.55 41.12
CA THR A 631 -51.76 24.56 39.70
C THR A 631 -52.45 25.86 39.29
N THR A 632 -53.38 26.38 40.11
CA THR A 632 -54.18 27.56 39.73
C THR A 632 -53.34 28.84 39.74
N ASP A 633 -53.42 29.63 38.68
CA ASP A 633 -52.75 30.95 38.56
C ASP A 633 -51.25 30.92 38.95
N GLY A 634 -50.54 29.89 38.49
CA GLY A 634 -49.11 29.72 38.77
C GLY A 634 -48.78 29.11 40.13
N GLY A 635 -49.78 28.64 40.88
CA GLY A 635 -49.61 27.82 42.08
C GLY A 635 -49.14 28.57 43.33
N GLY A 636 -48.83 27.77 44.37
CA GLY A 636 -48.34 28.28 45.65
C GLY A 636 -49.45 28.81 46.57
N TRP A 637 -50.69 28.39 46.37
CA TRP A 637 -51.84 28.85 47.13
C TRP A 637 -52.14 27.98 48.34
N ILE A 638 -52.30 28.60 49.51
CA ILE A 638 -52.86 27.96 50.71
C ILE A 638 -54.38 28.06 50.62
N VAL A 639 -55.06 26.92 50.43
CA VAL A 639 -56.51 26.87 50.51
C VAL A 639 -56.92 26.87 51.98
N PHE A 640 -57.82 27.78 52.36
CA PHE A 640 -58.29 27.89 53.74
C PHE A 640 -59.79 27.64 53.90
N GLN A 641 -60.53 27.60 52.81
CA GLN A 641 -61.91 27.19 52.78
C GLN A 641 -62.22 26.50 51.45
N ARG A 642 -62.93 25.38 51.50
CA ARG A 642 -63.47 24.69 50.31
C ARG A 642 -64.88 24.18 50.57
N ARG A 643 -65.79 24.41 49.63
CA ARG A 643 -67.13 23.82 49.52
C ARG A 643 -67.28 23.20 48.14
N GLN A 644 -67.76 21.98 48.07
CA GLN A 644 -67.92 21.25 46.81
C GLN A 644 -68.98 20.15 46.81
N ASN A 645 -69.42 19.66 47.97
CA ASN A 645 -70.33 18.51 48.06
C ASN A 645 -71.36 18.57 49.20
N GLY A 646 -71.21 19.48 50.16
CA GLY A 646 -72.10 19.65 51.30
C GLY A 646 -71.99 18.59 52.39
N LEU A 647 -70.97 17.72 52.37
CA LEU A 647 -70.77 16.68 53.38
C LEU A 647 -70.32 17.25 54.73
N THR A 648 -69.70 18.43 54.74
CA THR A 648 -69.28 19.10 55.97
C THR A 648 -70.27 20.19 56.35
N ASP A 649 -70.78 20.16 57.59
CA ASP A 649 -71.62 21.23 58.13
C ASP A 649 -70.78 22.49 58.44
N PHE A 650 -71.13 23.62 57.83
CA PHE A 650 -70.53 24.94 58.08
C PHE A 650 -71.39 25.79 59.03
N PHE A 651 -72.59 25.37 59.43
CA PHE A 651 -73.40 26.12 60.41
C PHE A 651 -72.94 25.82 61.85
N ARG A 652 -71.71 26.19 62.18
CA ARG A 652 -70.99 25.83 63.41
C ARG A 652 -70.84 26.97 64.42
N LYS A 653 -70.34 26.62 65.62
CA LYS A 653 -70.11 27.57 66.72
C LYS A 653 -68.78 28.30 66.60
N TRP A 654 -68.60 29.37 67.36
CA TRP A 654 -67.35 30.16 67.41
C TRP A 654 -66.10 29.31 67.65
N ALA A 655 -66.17 28.36 68.58
CA ALA A 655 -65.03 27.51 68.94
C ALA A 655 -64.53 26.67 67.75
N ASP A 656 -65.45 26.14 66.94
CA ASP A 656 -65.12 25.33 65.76
C ASP A 656 -64.45 26.18 64.69
N TYR A 657 -65.02 27.36 64.39
CA TYR A 657 -64.45 28.29 63.40
C TYR A 657 -63.07 28.82 63.79
N ARG A 658 -62.79 28.90 65.10
CA ARG A 658 -61.49 29.29 65.60
C ARG A 658 -60.40 28.26 65.32
N ILE A 659 -60.69 26.99 65.63
CA ILE A 659 -59.72 25.88 65.51
C ILE A 659 -59.60 25.38 64.07
N GLY A 660 -60.73 25.33 63.35
CA GLY A 660 -60.84 24.69 62.04
C GLY A 660 -61.60 23.37 62.12
N PHE A 661 -62.13 22.92 60.98
CA PHE A 661 -62.91 21.69 60.85
C PHE A 661 -62.95 21.20 59.40
N GLY A 662 -63.33 19.94 59.19
CA GLY A 662 -63.43 19.31 57.87
C GLY A 662 -62.19 18.52 57.47
N ASN A 663 -62.11 18.13 56.20
CA ASN A 663 -60.99 17.38 55.63
C ASN A 663 -60.27 18.23 54.58
N LEU A 664 -58.95 18.41 54.72
CA LEU A 664 -58.14 19.22 53.80
C LEU A 664 -58.21 18.76 52.33
N GLU A 665 -58.48 17.48 52.10
CA GLU A 665 -58.64 16.91 50.75
C GLU A 665 -60.08 17.03 50.22
N ASP A 666 -61.05 17.47 51.04
CA ASP A 666 -62.46 17.63 50.69
C ASP A 666 -62.97 19.01 51.16
N GLU A 667 -64.13 19.10 51.83
CA GLU A 667 -64.64 20.37 52.40
C GLU A 667 -64.03 20.67 53.77
N PHE A 668 -63.53 21.89 53.96
CA PHE A 668 -62.94 22.30 55.22
C PHE A 668 -62.91 23.82 55.45
N TRP A 669 -62.63 24.18 56.69
CA TRP A 669 -62.26 25.52 57.14
C TRP A 669 -60.96 25.42 57.96
N LEU A 670 -59.92 26.15 57.55
CA LEU A 670 -58.58 26.03 58.14
C LEU A 670 -58.48 26.49 59.60
N GLY A 671 -59.45 27.30 60.06
CA GLY A 671 -59.47 27.87 61.40
C GLY A 671 -58.95 29.31 61.45
N LEU A 672 -59.68 30.18 62.14
CA LEU A 672 -59.36 31.60 62.29
C LEU A 672 -58.01 31.83 62.99
N ASP A 673 -57.62 30.97 63.94
CA ASP A 673 -56.32 31.07 64.60
C ASP A 673 -55.17 30.84 63.61
N ASN A 674 -55.28 29.83 62.75
CA ASN A 674 -54.28 29.52 61.73
C ASN A 674 -54.24 30.61 60.66
N MET A 675 -55.39 31.04 60.15
CA MET A 675 -55.46 32.11 59.15
C MET A 675 -54.89 33.44 59.68
N HIS A 676 -55.12 33.79 60.94
CA HIS A 676 -54.51 34.97 61.56
C HIS A 676 -52.99 34.83 61.64
N LYS A 677 -52.48 33.68 62.14
CA LYS A 677 -51.04 33.42 62.21
C LYS A 677 -50.37 33.47 60.84
N ILE A 678 -51.01 32.94 59.79
CA ILE A 678 -50.50 32.97 58.41
C ILE A 678 -50.49 34.42 57.89
N THR A 679 -51.64 35.09 57.90
CA THR A 679 -51.78 36.44 57.34
C THR A 679 -51.00 37.52 58.10
N SER A 680 -50.57 37.24 59.34
CA SER A 680 -49.75 38.16 60.14
C SER A 680 -48.25 38.11 59.81
N GLN A 681 -47.79 37.08 59.08
CA GLN A 681 -46.38 36.92 58.69
C GLN A 681 -45.97 37.87 57.55
N GLY A 682 -46.92 38.46 56.83
CA GLY A 682 -46.61 39.37 55.73
C GLY A 682 -47.84 39.83 54.97
N ARG A 683 -47.62 40.35 53.76
CA ARG A 683 -48.71 40.73 52.86
C ARG A 683 -49.16 39.50 52.07
N TYR A 684 -50.39 39.06 52.30
CA TYR A 684 -51.03 37.98 51.55
C TYR A 684 -52.06 38.54 50.58
N GLU A 685 -52.20 37.92 49.41
CA GLU A 685 -53.32 38.14 48.49
C GLU A 685 -54.38 37.05 48.70
N LEU A 686 -55.63 37.36 48.35
CA LEU A 686 -56.78 36.45 48.43
C LEU A 686 -57.33 36.20 47.04
N ARG A 687 -57.59 34.93 46.74
CA ARG A 687 -58.35 34.50 45.58
C ARG A 687 -59.51 33.64 46.04
N ILE A 688 -60.67 33.84 45.41
CA ILE A 688 -61.88 33.06 45.64
C ILE A 688 -62.33 32.53 44.29
N ASP A 689 -62.24 31.23 44.10
CA ASP A 689 -62.69 30.56 42.88
C ASP A 689 -64.09 29.99 43.12
N MET A 690 -65.03 30.28 42.22
CA MET A 690 -66.43 29.83 42.28
C MET A 690 -66.80 29.13 40.98
N ARG A 691 -67.53 28.02 41.08
CA ARG A 691 -67.96 27.24 39.90
C ARG A 691 -69.41 26.80 40.02
N ASP A 692 -70.09 26.81 38.88
CA ASP A 692 -71.45 26.32 38.67
C ASP A 692 -71.49 25.54 37.35
N GLY A 693 -71.40 24.22 37.43
CA GLY A 693 -71.21 23.37 36.25
C GLY A 693 -69.94 23.74 35.47
N GLN A 694 -70.11 24.21 34.24
CA GLN A 694 -69.02 24.66 33.36
C GLN A 694 -68.68 26.15 33.55
N GLU A 695 -69.52 26.93 34.22
CA GLU A 695 -69.24 28.34 34.48
C GLU A 695 -68.26 28.47 35.64
N THR A 696 -67.14 29.14 35.40
CA THR A 696 -66.12 29.42 36.42
C THR A 696 -65.89 30.93 36.52
N THR A 697 -65.88 31.45 37.74
CA THR A 697 -65.56 32.85 37.99
C THR A 697 -64.65 32.97 39.20
N PHE A 698 -63.92 34.08 39.32
CA PHE A 698 -63.09 34.32 40.49
C PHE A 698 -63.16 35.76 40.98
N ALA A 699 -62.95 35.94 42.28
CA ALA A 699 -62.68 37.23 42.90
C ALA A 699 -61.25 37.22 43.43
N TYR A 700 -60.55 38.32 43.27
CA TYR A 700 -59.16 38.51 43.69
C TYR A 700 -59.05 39.81 44.49
N TYR A 701 -58.26 39.78 45.56
CA TYR A 701 -57.93 40.94 46.37
C TYR A 701 -56.42 40.95 46.64
N ASP A 702 -55.77 42.07 46.35
CA ASP A 702 -54.31 42.24 46.46
C ASP A 702 -53.77 42.32 47.91
N LYS A 703 -54.69 42.19 48.88
CA LYS A 703 -54.42 42.11 50.30
C LYS A 703 -55.49 41.27 50.98
N PHE A 704 -55.07 40.45 51.94
CA PHE A 704 -55.92 39.69 52.83
C PHE A 704 -55.26 39.57 54.20
N PHE A 705 -55.99 39.98 55.22
CA PHE A 705 -55.57 39.92 56.61
C PHE A 705 -56.79 39.78 57.50
N ILE A 706 -56.67 38.97 58.55
CA ILE A 706 -57.67 38.90 59.62
C ILE A 706 -57.03 39.24 60.96
N GLY A 707 -57.77 39.99 61.79
CA GLY A 707 -57.33 40.33 63.15
C GLY A 707 -57.14 39.11 64.05
N ASP A 708 -56.59 39.34 65.24
CA ASP A 708 -56.51 38.31 66.28
C ASP A 708 -57.87 38.07 66.96
N ALA A 709 -57.90 37.11 67.90
CA ALA A 709 -59.09 36.79 68.67
C ALA A 709 -59.63 38.00 69.48
N ARG A 710 -58.73 38.89 69.97
CA ARG A 710 -59.12 40.10 70.72
C ARG A 710 -59.83 41.11 69.83
N ASN A 711 -59.40 41.21 68.58
CA ASN A 711 -60.06 42.02 67.55
C ASN A 711 -61.17 41.26 66.80
N LEU A 712 -61.64 40.12 67.33
CA LEU A 712 -62.74 39.33 66.77
C LEU A 712 -62.52 38.95 65.30
N TYR A 713 -61.27 38.70 64.92
CA TYR A 713 -60.85 38.32 63.56
C TYR A 713 -61.35 39.27 62.46
N LYS A 714 -61.34 40.58 62.72
CA LYS A 714 -61.76 41.62 61.74
C LYS A 714 -61.12 41.44 60.37
N LEU A 715 -61.94 41.43 59.31
CA LEU A 715 -61.51 41.30 57.92
C LEU A 715 -60.84 42.59 57.41
N ARG A 716 -59.69 42.45 56.74
CA ARG A 716 -59.04 43.50 55.97
C ARG A 716 -58.61 42.97 54.61
N ILE A 717 -59.27 43.45 53.57
CA ILE A 717 -58.96 43.15 52.17
C ILE A 717 -58.46 44.39 51.43
N GLY A 718 -57.83 44.17 50.28
CA GLY A 718 -57.27 45.21 49.43
C GLY A 718 -58.16 45.56 48.23
N GLU A 719 -57.53 45.98 47.14
CA GLU A 719 -58.24 46.33 45.90
C GLU A 719 -58.76 45.07 45.19
N TYR A 720 -59.99 45.16 44.68
CA TYR A 720 -60.65 44.08 43.98
C TYR A 720 -60.20 43.96 42.52
N ASN A 721 -60.04 42.73 42.05
CA ASN A 721 -59.97 42.36 40.65
C ASN A 721 -60.71 41.02 40.43
N GLY A 722 -61.03 40.66 39.19
CA GLY A 722 -61.61 39.37 38.83
C GLY A 722 -62.98 39.47 38.17
N THR A 723 -63.52 38.33 37.78
CA THR A 723 -64.72 38.19 36.94
C THR A 723 -66.02 38.03 37.72
N ALA A 724 -65.96 37.82 39.05
CA ALA A 724 -67.14 37.52 39.87
C ALA A 724 -67.94 38.75 40.33
N GLY A 725 -67.41 39.95 40.08
CA GLY A 725 -67.84 41.21 40.68
C GLY A 725 -67.56 41.29 42.20
N ASP A 726 -67.43 42.49 42.74
CA ASP A 726 -66.97 42.70 44.12
C ASP A 726 -68.08 42.59 45.17
N SER A 727 -68.25 41.42 45.79
CA SER A 727 -69.21 41.23 46.87
C SER A 727 -68.59 41.27 48.27
N LEU A 728 -67.26 41.13 48.40
CA LEU A 728 -66.59 41.03 49.71
C LEU A 728 -66.16 42.40 50.27
N SER A 729 -65.81 43.38 49.45
CA SER A 729 -65.42 44.73 49.96
C SER A 729 -66.53 45.38 50.78
N TYR A 730 -67.79 45.02 50.55
CA TYR A 730 -68.91 45.41 51.38
C TYR A 730 -68.71 45.08 52.87
N HIS A 731 -68.01 43.99 53.16
CA HIS A 731 -67.75 43.44 54.50
C HIS A 731 -66.44 43.91 55.12
N GLN A 732 -65.72 44.83 54.45
CA GLN A 732 -64.45 45.36 54.92
C GLN A 732 -64.53 45.91 56.36
N GLY A 733 -63.55 45.53 57.19
CA GLY A 733 -63.40 46.00 58.57
C GLY A 733 -64.36 45.37 59.58
N ARG A 734 -65.23 44.44 59.16
CA ARG A 734 -66.21 43.81 60.04
C ARG A 734 -65.59 42.66 60.83
N PRO A 735 -65.97 42.48 62.12
CA PRO A 735 -65.60 41.29 62.89
C PRO A 735 -66.32 40.05 62.35
N PHE A 736 -65.79 38.87 62.66
CA PHE A 736 -66.43 37.61 62.29
C PHE A 736 -67.61 37.33 63.23
N SER A 737 -68.73 36.82 62.71
CA SER A 737 -69.92 36.48 63.50
C SER A 737 -70.32 35.02 63.26
N THR A 738 -70.81 34.36 64.30
CA THR A 738 -71.23 32.95 64.30
C THR A 738 -72.59 32.79 64.98
N LYS A 739 -73.17 31.59 64.89
CA LYS A 739 -74.51 31.31 65.38
C LYS A 739 -74.70 31.56 66.89
N ASP A 740 -73.63 31.39 67.67
CA ASP A 740 -73.58 31.55 69.13
C ASP A 740 -72.84 32.82 69.57
N ARG A 741 -72.30 33.60 68.62
CA ARG A 741 -71.57 34.85 68.91
C ARG A 741 -71.84 35.89 67.83
N ASP A 742 -72.77 36.79 68.16
CA ASP A 742 -73.14 37.92 67.31
C ASP A 742 -72.17 39.08 67.50
N ASN A 743 -71.37 39.38 66.46
CA ASN A 743 -70.48 40.53 66.43
C ASN A 743 -70.84 41.48 65.29
N ASP A 744 -71.98 41.28 64.60
CA ASP A 744 -72.35 42.11 63.47
C ASP A 744 -73.09 43.38 63.91
N VAL A 745 -73.46 44.24 62.96
CA VAL A 745 -74.11 45.54 63.24
C VAL A 745 -75.62 45.48 62.97
N ALA A 746 -76.14 44.35 62.52
CA ALA A 746 -77.55 44.21 62.24
C ALA A 746 -78.35 44.07 63.55
N VAL A 747 -79.66 44.30 63.46
CA VAL A 747 -80.58 44.14 64.61
C VAL A 747 -80.74 42.67 65.00
N THR A 748 -80.57 41.76 64.04
CA THR A 748 -80.66 40.31 64.23
C THR A 748 -79.32 39.67 63.90
N ASN A 749 -78.91 38.65 64.66
CA ASN A 749 -77.71 37.87 64.37
C ASN A 749 -77.75 37.30 62.94
N CYS A 750 -76.94 37.89 62.05
CA CYS A 750 -76.91 37.53 60.64
C CYS A 750 -76.50 36.06 60.44
N ALA A 751 -75.55 35.57 61.23
CA ALA A 751 -75.08 34.20 61.10
C ALA A 751 -76.18 33.19 61.42
N MET A 752 -77.02 33.47 62.42
CA MET A 752 -78.21 32.66 62.76
C MET A 752 -79.29 32.71 61.68
N SER A 753 -79.58 33.91 61.17
CA SER A 753 -80.63 34.14 60.16
C SER A 753 -80.28 33.54 58.79
N TYR A 754 -79.00 33.61 58.41
CA TYR A 754 -78.50 33.24 57.08
C TYR A 754 -77.62 31.97 57.05
N LYS A 755 -77.68 31.17 58.12
CA LYS A 755 -77.16 29.79 58.19
C LYS A 755 -75.69 29.62 57.82
N GLY A 756 -74.85 30.60 58.14
CA GLY A 756 -73.40 30.53 57.95
C GLY A 756 -72.65 31.59 58.76
N ALA A 757 -71.42 31.31 59.16
CA ALA A 757 -70.60 32.30 59.86
C ALA A 757 -69.83 33.18 58.86
N TRP A 758 -69.81 34.49 59.07
CA TRP A 758 -69.19 35.42 58.13
C TRP A 758 -68.83 36.77 58.76
N TRP A 759 -68.13 37.62 58.02
CA TRP A 759 -67.79 39.00 58.38
C TRP A 759 -68.92 39.98 58.06
N TYR A 760 -70.09 39.86 58.69
CA TYR A 760 -71.28 40.62 58.26
C TYR A 760 -71.21 42.13 58.51
N LYS A 761 -71.61 42.94 57.50
CA LYS A 761 -71.90 44.38 57.64
C LYS A 761 -73.39 44.63 57.84
N ASN A 762 -74.21 44.23 56.86
CA ASN A 762 -75.67 44.20 56.94
C ASN A 762 -76.16 42.88 56.32
N CYS A 763 -75.76 41.78 56.94
CA CYS A 763 -76.01 40.42 56.51
C CYS A 763 -75.68 40.10 55.03
N HIS A 764 -76.68 39.77 54.22
CA HIS A 764 -76.71 38.81 53.11
C HIS A 764 -75.90 39.11 51.83
N ARG A 765 -75.03 40.13 51.78
CA ARG A 765 -74.31 40.51 50.53
C ARG A 765 -73.39 39.40 50.00
N THR A 766 -72.69 38.69 50.87
CA THR A 766 -72.00 37.43 50.52
C THR A 766 -71.88 36.56 51.77
N ASN A 767 -72.01 35.25 51.59
CA ASN A 767 -71.84 34.25 52.63
C ASN A 767 -71.38 32.94 52.00
N LEU A 768 -70.06 32.74 51.90
CA LEU A 768 -69.50 31.52 51.31
C LEU A 768 -69.58 30.31 52.28
N ASN A 769 -69.99 30.56 53.52
CA ASN A 769 -70.17 29.57 54.56
C ASN A 769 -71.64 29.21 54.78
N GLY A 770 -72.54 29.65 53.89
CA GLY A 770 -73.96 29.31 53.95
C GLY A 770 -74.22 27.81 53.83
N LYS A 771 -75.48 27.43 54.07
CA LYS A 771 -75.94 26.05 54.01
C LYS A 771 -75.87 25.53 52.57
N TYR A 772 -75.22 24.39 52.37
CA TYR A 772 -75.02 23.85 51.03
C TYR A 772 -76.36 23.48 50.38
N GLY A 773 -76.55 23.85 49.10
CA GLY A 773 -77.76 23.52 48.32
C GLY A 773 -79.04 24.27 48.72
N GLU A 774 -78.95 25.25 49.63
CA GLU A 774 -80.11 26.02 50.11
C GLU A 774 -80.38 27.25 49.22
N SER A 775 -81.53 27.30 48.54
CA SER A 775 -81.89 28.42 47.65
C SER A 775 -82.71 29.52 48.32
N ARG A 776 -83.11 29.36 49.58
CA ARG A 776 -83.76 30.44 50.34
C ARG A 776 -82.84 31.66 50.41
N HIS A 777 -83.44 32.84 50.28
CA HIS A 777 -82.77 34.13 50.20
C HIS A 777 -81.58 34.24 51.18
N SER A 778 -80.38 34.09 50.62
CA SER A 778 -79.05 34.16 51.26
C SER A 778 -78.78 33.21 52.41
N GLN A 779 -79.55 32.12 52.53
CA GLN A 779 -79.24 31.02 53.44
C GLN A 779 -78.23 30.03 52.82
N GLY A 780 -78.10 30.04 51.50
CA GLY A 780 -77.13 29.27 50.73
C GLY A 780 -75.74 29.89 50.64
N ILE A 781 -74.84 29.21 49.92
CA ILE A 781 -73.52 29.75 49.55
C ILE A 781 -73.73 30.82 48.49
N ASN A 782 -73.63 32.11 48.83
CA ASN A 782 -74.04 33.18 47.92
C ASN A 782 -72.95 34.21 47.64
N TRP A 783 -72.95 34.75 46.42
CA TRP A 783 -72.12 35.86 45.97
C TRP A 783 -72.96 36.82 45.13
N TYR A 784 -73.33 37.97 45.71
CA TYR A 784 -74.33 38.88 45.15
C TYR A 784 -74.09 39.25 43.68
N HIS A 785 -72.88 39.66 43.32
CA HIS A 785 -72.59 40.17 41.98
C HIS A 785 -72.59 39.12 40.87
N TRP A 786 -72.62 37.83 41.19
CA TRP A 786 -72.59 36.76 40.17
C TRP A 786 -73.92 36.00 40.07
N LYS A 787 -74.36 35.32 41.13
CA LYS A 787 -75.59 34.49 41.14
C LYS A 787 -76.67 35.01 42.11
N GLY A 788 -76.46 36.21 42.68
CA GLY A 788 -77.45 36.85 43.54
C GLY A 788 -77.62 36.19 44.91
N HIS A 789 -78.85 36.24 45.43
CA HIS A 789 -79.20 35.81 46.79
C HIS A 789 -79.98 34.49 46.86
N GLU A 790 -80.58 34.04 45.76
CA GLU A 790 -81.51 32.88 45.74
C GLU A 790 -80.89 31.64 45.10
N PHE A 791 -79.57 31.65 44.95
CA PHE A 791 -78.79 30.57 44.37
C PHE A 791 -77.66 30.17 45.31
N SER A 792 -77.55 28.87 45.61
CA SER A 792 -76.42 28.32 46.35
C SER A 792 -75.35 27.83 45.39
N ILE A 793 -74.20 28.50 45.39
CA ILE A 793 -73.05 28.16 44.55
C ILE A 793 -72.54 26.75 44.94
N PRO A 794 -72.43 25.81 43.98
CA PRO A 794 -72.12 24.42 44.29
C PRO A 794 -70.63 24.18 44.58
N PHE A 795 -69.73 25.02 44.05
CA PHE A 795 -68.30 24.97 44.38
C PHE A 795 -67.77 26.36 44.72
N VAL A 796 -67.09 26.49 45.86
CA VAL A 796 -66.30 27.66 46.20
C VAL A 796 -65.04 27.28 46.94
N GLU A 797 -63.93 27.95 46.60
CA GLU A 797 -62.65 27.79 47.28
C GLU A 797 -62.05 29.16 47.57
N MET A 798 -61.73 29.41 48.84
CA MET A 798 -60.97 30.60 49.25
C MET A 798 -59.53 30.21 49.54
N LYS A 799 -58.59 30.92 48.91
CA LYS A 799 -57.16 30.63 49.00
C LYS A 799 -56.34 31.90 49.15
N MET A 800 -55.23 31.80 49.87
CA MET A 800 -54.31 32.92 50.10
C MET A 800 -52.88 32.53 49.75
N ARG A 801 -52.06 33.49 49.31
CA ARG A 801 -50.61 33.28 49.15
C ARG A 801 -49.84 34.59 49.40
N PRO A 802 -48.53 34.54 49.66
CA PRO A 802 -47.74 35.77 49.79
C PRO A 802 -47.77 36.61 48.51
N TYR A 803 -48.03 37.91 48.64
CA TYR A 803 -48.13 38.85 47.51
C TYR A 803 -46.85 38.87 46.65
N ASN A 804 -45.68 38.73 47.29
CA ASN A 804 -44.37 38.73 46.62
C ASN A 804 -43.88 37.34 46.18
N HIS A 805 -44.74 36.32 46.05
CA HIS A 805 -44.36 34.95 45.70
C HIS A 805 -43.47 34.84 44.45
N ARG A 806 -43.66 35.72 43.44
CA ARG A 806 -42.85 35.76 42.21
C ARG A 806 -41.47 36.42 42.36
N ASN A 807 -41.30 37.38 43.26
CA ASN A 807 -40.01 38.04 43.48
C ASN A 807 -38.99 37.14 44.19
N SER A 808 -39.47 36.13 44.92
CA SER A 808 -38.67 35.08 45.56
C SER A 808 -38.01 34.12 44.55
N LEU A 809 -38.64 33.91 43.38
CA LEU A 809 -38.09 33.11 42.27
C LEU A 809 -36.87 33.79 41.62
N GLY A 810 -36.85 35.13 41.54
CA GLY A 810 -35.79 35.90 40.88
C GLY A 810 -34.56 36.20 41.74
N ARG A 811 -34.73 36.46 43.04
CA ARG A 811 -33.62 36.85 43.94
C ARG A 811 -32.71 35.69 44.35
N LYS A 812 -33.24 34.46 44.52
CA LYS A 812 -32.43 33.29 44.92
C LYS A 812 -31.95 32.40 43.79
N ARG A 813 -32.55 32.45 42.58
CA ARG A 813 -31.92 31.83 41.39
C ARG A 813 -30.53 32.42 41.11
N ARG A 814 -30.34 33.72 41.37
CA ARG A 814 -29.03 34.40 41.27
C ARG A 814 -28.02 34.01 42.35
N SER A 815 -28.45 33.48 43.50
CA SER A 815 -27.54 33.05 44.56
C SER A 815 -27.21 31.55 44.54
N VAL A 816 -27.82 30.79 43.62
CA VAL A 816 -27.54 29.35 43.39
C VAL A 816 -26.79 29.15 42.06
N GLN A 817 -26.65 30.20 41.24
CA GLN A 817 -25.80 30.24 40.04
C GLN A 817 -24.42 30.89 40.30
N LEU A 818 -24.01 31.04 41.56
CA LEU A 818 -22.69 31.53 41.98
C LEU A 818 -21.97 30.48 42.81
#